data_AF-A0A2H2Z281-F1
#
_entry.id   AF-A0A2H2Z281-F1
#
_cell.length_a   1.000
_cell.length_b   1.000
_cell.length_c   1.000
_cell.angle_alpha   90.00
_cell.angle_beta   90.00
_cell.angle_gamma   90.00
#
_symmetry.space_group_name_H-M   'P 1'
#
loop_
_entity.id
_entity.type
_entity.pdbx_description
1 polymer ?
#
loop_
_entity_poly.entity_id
_entity_poly.type
_entity_poly.pdbx_seq_one_letter_code
_entity_poly.pdbx_strand_id
1 'polypeptide(L)'
;MVSDHVLRLCHSPNTVSSLLAKNPSQSPGQIAKDLYGIYEKDLRRPPPPSSASASTSSSSSPSSRSSSSSSSSGNSNSNNNTNNNNTNNISNGQGSSSSSKSRQTLDLALQCGRWGPTAPSPLFLQAFADALRCLDADPLAGVVSPPLMGSHGTVPLTVIAPLVDVIRHVSNVIARAEREVFFITCNWSPSVAQRLVRNALVELSRRAGERRQRVVVKIMYDKATAASAIDPHQRVSPAAYSGKAIQLPAPDEVPHLDMEVVSLHKLVLGTLHAKFCVVDRKIALVMSNNMEDNCNMEMLTHLEGPVVDSIYDTALITWKRPLDPPLPSYEFPAAQGGLPPPSSTAQHEQQQPLYLDRGAGRDQQRIATSGEQQSHAAEELKEHTPEDPHYDDDLAGEIVRMQTCYSTKPDETRLQAANRLLNYAVKNPVAPTGPEIPDGHEMTPYIDTSTPYPVPMALVSRPPYGSVDSKNAFVPQNEAWLSLIRNATRDIFIQTPDLNAAPLIPALAEALKRGVEVTYYVCFGYNDAGEVIPGQGGTNEQAARSLLSLLPEDGPERKLLRIYDYVGKDQDRPIHQCFRARCCHVKLLIVDGCVGVQGSGNQDTQSWFHSQEMNIMVDSAEICAKWREGIERNQNTRLFGRVAADGVWRDGKGQPGEGYMGDPGSVEGLIKGVWGMYKKMERA
;
A
#
# COMPACT_ATOMS: atom_id res chain seq x y z
N MET A 1 24.38 1.97 4.75
CA MET A 1 24.19 2.24 6.18
C MET A 1 23.41 3.53 6.32
N VAL A 2 22.63 3.68 7.39
CA VAL A 2 21.98 4.95 7.75
C VAL A 2 23.07 5.98 8.07
N SER A 3 22.94 7.21 7.56
CA SER A 3 23.92 8.28 7.78
C SER A 3 23.68 8.97 9.14
N ASP A 4 24.71 9.63 9.68
CA ASP A 4 24.56 10.47 10.88
C ASP A 4 23.54 11.61 10.66
N HIS A 5 23.41 12.06 9.41
CA HIS A 5 22.40 13.06 9.05
C HIS A 5 20.99 12.52 9.22
N VAL A 6 20.70 11.34 8.66
CA VAL A 6 19.39 10.68 8.77
C VAL A 6 19.09 10.31 10.23
N LEU A 7 20.08 9.81 10.97
CA LEU A 7 19.93 9.52 12.40
C LEU A 7 19.49 10.76 13.19
N ARG A 8 20.14 11.91 12.95
CA ARG A 8 19.74 13.19 13.57
C ARG A 8 18.34 13.63 13.16
N LEU A 9 17.93 13.41 11.91
CA LEU A 9 16.56 13.69 11.46
C LEU A 9 15.54 12.85 12.23
N CYS A 10 15.77 11.55 12.39
CA CYS A 10 14.88 10.64 13.12
C CYS A 10 14.81 10.93 14.63
N HIS A 11 15.86 11.50 15.22
CA HIS A 11 15.89 11.92 16.63
C HIS A 11 15.40 13.34 16.88
N SER A 12 15.00 14.08 15.83
CA SER A 12 14.44 15.42 15.98
C SER A 12 13.18 15.38 16.87
N PRO A 13 13.05 16.29 17.86
CA PRO A 13 11.82 16.42 18.63
C PRO A 13 10.70 17.10 17.83
N ASN A 14 11.05 17.75 16.72
CA ASN A 14 10.12 18.51 15.89
C ASN A 14 9.72 17.71 14.65
N THR A 15 8.42 17.53 14.49
CA THR A 15 7.68 17.05 13.32
C THR A 15 6.72 18.14 12.83
N VAL A 16 6.17 17.97 11.62
CA VAL A 16 5.14 18.89 11.10
C VAL A 16 3.96 18.99 12.05
N SER A 17 3.43 17.85 12.48
CA SER A 17 2.34 17.73 13.47
C SER A 17 2.68 18.37 14.82
N SER A 18 3.91 18.19 15.35
CA SER A 18 4.30 18.76 16.65
C SER A 18 4.44 20.29 16.63
N LEU A 19 4.87 20.86 15.49
CA LEU A 19 4.99 22.31 15.34
C LEU A 19 3.64 22.93 15.00
N LEU A 20 2.80 22.24 14.22
CA LEU A 20 1.42 22.64 14.00
C LEU A 20 0.66 22.71 15.33
N ALA A 21 0.91 21.78 16.25
CA ALA A 21 0.29 21.82 17.57
C ALA A 21 0.65 23.09 18.38
N LYS A 22 1.84 23.66 18.15
CA LYS A 22 2.28 24.92 18.79
C LYS A 22 1.71 26.16 18.10
N ASN A 23 1.41 26.08 16.80
CA ASN A 23 0.80 27.15 16.03
C ASN A 23 -0.18 26.60 14.99
N PRO A 24 -1.45 26.32 15.40
CA PRO A 24 -2.42 25.63 14.55
C PRO A 24 -2.85 26.42 13.32
N SER A 25 -2.60 27.74 13.30
CA SER A 25 -2.89 28.62 12.17
C SER A 25 -1.85 28.55 11.05
N GLN A 26 -0.67 28.00 11.33
CA GLN A 26 0.42 27.93 10.37
C GLN A 26 0.13 26.88 9.28
N SER A 27 0.51 27.18 8.04
CA SER A 27 0.47 26.21 6.95
C SER A 27 1.37 25.00 7.27
N PRO A 28 0.86 23.76 7.24
CA PRO A 28 1.69 22.56 7.36
C PRO A 28 2.78 22.48 6.29
N GLY A 29 2.49 22.95 5.07
CA GLY A 29 3.47 23.04 4.00
C GLY A 29 4.60 24.03 4.29
N GLN A 30 4.29 25.15 4.96
CA GLN A 30 5.32 26.08 5.41
C GLN A 30 6.15 25.49 6.55
N ILE A 31 5.52 24.83 7.53
CA ILE A 31 6.24 24.10 8.59
C ILE A 31 7.18 23.05 7.98
N ALA A 32 6.69 22.25 7.03
CA ALA A 32 7.49 21.25 6.33
C ALA A 32 8.66 21.88 5.56
N LYS A 33 8.45 23.05 4.94
CA LYS A 33 9.50 23.81 4.27
C LYS A 33 10.53 24.38 5.26
N ASP A 34 10.10 24.87 6.41
CA ASP A 34 11.00 25.43 7.43
C ASP A 34 11.85 24.33 8.07
N LEU A 35 11.26 23.16 8.33
CA LEU A 35 11.96 21.99 8.88
C LEU A 35 12.91 21.34 7.88
N TYR A 36 12.46 21.15 6.64
CA TYR A 36 13.11 20.22 5.70
C TYR A 36 13.43 20.83 4.33
N GLY A 37 12.90 22.01 4.00
CA GLY A 37 13.19 22.71 2.75
C GLY A 37 14.55 23.41 2.72
N ILE A 38 15.26 23.43 3.85
CA ILE A 38 16.63 23.94 3.96
C ILE A 38 17.68 22.97 3.39
N TYR A 39 17.31 21.70 3.18
CA TYR A 39 18.20 20.69 2.63
C TYR A 39 18.11 20.67 1.10
N GLU A 40 19.26 20.56 0.44
CA GLU A 40 19.32 20.39 -1.01
C GLU A 40 18.68 19.06 -1.41
N LYS A 41 17.83 19.09 -2.45
CA LYS A 41 17.11 17.91 -2.93
C LYS A 41 17.76 17.32 -4.17
N ASP A 42 18.14 16.06 -4.11
CA ASP A 42 18.60 15.29 -5.27
C ASP A 42 17.57 14.23 -5.67
N LEU A 43 16.49 14.67 -6.34
CA LEU A 43 15.39 13.80 -6.76
C LEU A 43 15.77 12.75 -7.80
N ARG A 44 16.96 12.89 -8.41
CA ARG A 44 17.50 12.01 -9.46
C ARG A 44 18.66 11.16 -8.95
N ARG A 45 18.92 11.18 -7.64
CA ARG A 45 19.98 10.41 -7.02
C ARG A 45 19.79 8.92 -7.35
N PRO A 46 20.76 8.26 -7.99
CA PRO A 46 20.68 6.83 -8.19
C PRO A 46 20.79 6.12 -6.84
N PRO A 47 20.20 4.92 -6.70
CA PRO A 47 20.46 4.10 -5.54
C PRO A 47 21.98 3.85 -5.43
N PRO A 48 22.54 3.88 -4.21
CA PRO A 48 23.93 3.51 -3.99
C PRO A 48 24.20 2.08 -4.49
N PRO A 49 25.39 1.79 -5.03
CA PRO A 49 25.71 0.46 -5.57
C PRO A 49 25.52 -0.61 -4.51
N SER A 50 24.88 -1.72 -4.89
CA SER A 50 24.64 -2.83 -3.96
C SER A 50 25.97 -3.49 -3.59
N SER A 51 26.14 -3.87 -2.32
CA SER A 51 27.33 -4.63 -1.89
C SER A 51 27.41 -6.02 -2.53
N ALA A 52 26.35 -6.48 -3.21
CA ALA A 52 26.28 -7.75 -3.90
C ALA A 52 26.89 -7.72 -5.32
N SER A 53 27.01 -6.54 -5.96
CA SER A 53 27.59 -6.45 -7.32
C SER A 53 29.12 -6.41 -7.36
N ALA A 54 29.80 -6.42 -6.21
CA ALA A 54 31.26 -6.34 -6.17
C ALA A 54 31.98 -7.69 -6.40
N SER A 55 31.28 -8.82 -6.46
CA SER A 55 31.87 -10.16 -6.61
C SER A 55 31.87 -10.71 -8.05
N THR A 56 31.36 -9.98 -9.04
CA THR A 56 31.29 -10.43 -10.44
C THR A 56 31.93 -9.44 -11.42
N SER A 57 33.13 -8.95 -11.10
CA SER A 57 34.03 -8.41 -12.14
C SER A 57 35.07 -9.47 -12.50
N SER A 58 34.72 -10.32 -13.47
CA SER A 58 35.71 -11.12 -14.18
C SER A 58 36.55 -10.17 -15.05
N SER A 59 37.83 -10.07 -14.73
CA SER A 59 38.81 -9.30 -15.48
C SER A 59 39.04 -9.94 -16.86
N SER A 60 38.34 -9.47 -17.89
CA SER A 60 38.72 -9.70 -19.28
C SER A 60 39.78 -8.67 -19.68
N SER A 61 41.05 -9.04 -19.54
CA SER A 61 42.16 -8.30 -20.15
C SER A 61 42.32 -8.75 -21.61
N PRO A 62 42.41 -7.83 -22.60
CA PRO A 62 42.70 -8.20 -23.97
C PRO A 62 44.20 -8.46 -24.14
N SER A 63 44.50 -9.60 -24.74
CA SER A 63 45.83 -10.02 -25.17
C SER A 63 46.36 -9.10 -26.27
N SER A 64 47.53 -8.51 -26.05
CA SER A 64 48.35 -7.94 -27.13
C SER A 64 49.78 -8.44 -27.03
N ARG A 65 50.28 -8.95 -28.16
CA ARG A 65 51.64 -9.41 -28.39
C ARG A 65 52.56 -8.23 -28.71
N SER A 66 53.73 -8.17 -28.10
CA SER A 66 54.99 -7.63 -28.67
C SER A 66 56.13 -7.95 -27.68
N SER A 67 57.00 -8.92 -27.98
CA SER A 67 58.33 -8.81 -28.61
C SER A 67 59.41 -8.13 -27.74
N SER A 68 60.38 -8.98 -27.33
CA SER A 68 61.82 -8.72 -27.15
C SER A 68 62.29 -7.55 -26.26
N SER A 69 63.03 -7.86 -25.20
CA SER A 69 64.50 -7.75 -25.19
C SER A 69 65.08 -8.05 -23.80
N SER A 70 66.27 -8.62 -23.85
CA SER A 70 67.20 -8.99 -22.79
C SER A 70 67.63 -7.85 -21.89
N SER A 71 67.84 -8.12 -20.59
CA SER A 71 69.13 -7.83 -19.94
C SER A 71 69.23 -8.48 -18.56
N SER A 72 70.42 -9.06 -18.38
CA SER A 72 71.02 -9.71 -17.23
C SER A 72 71.23 -8.81 -16.02
N SER A 73 71.23 -9.40 -14.82
CA SER A 73 72.13 -9.21 -13.64
C SER A 73 71.40 -9.84 -12.44
N GLY A 74 71.91 -10.73 -11.60
CA GLY A 74 73.28 -10.97 -11.14
C GLY A 74 73.28 -10.88 -9.61
N ASN A 75 73.80 -11.93 -8.94
CA ASN A 75 74.03 -12.11 -7.49
C ASN A 75 72.82 -12.40 -6.57
N SER A 76 72.71 -13.47 -5.77
CA SER A 76 73.59 -14.43 -5.06
C SER A 76 73.61 -14.21 -3.54
N ASN A 77 73.26 -15.29 -2.82
CA ASN A 77 73.71 -15.72 -1.50
C ASN A 77 73.41 -14.84 -0.26
N SER A 78 72.61 -15.36 0.68
CA SER A 78 73.09 -16.24 1.77
C SER A 78 72.14 -16.23 2.98
N ASN A 79 71.70 -17.42 3.34
CA ASN A 79 71.37 -17.94 4.68
C ASN A 79 71.68 -17.06 5.91
N ASN A 80 70.73 -16.99 6.85
CA ASN A 80 70.90 -17.70 8.12
C ASN A 80 69.59 -17.92 8.92
N ASN A 81 69.51 -19.13 9.47
CA ASN A 81 68.52 -19.67 10.39
C ASN A 81 68.40 -18.88 11.70
N THR A 82 67.19 -18.82 12.26
CA THR A 82 66.95 -19.33 13.62
C THR A 82 65.47 -19.67 13.83
N ASN A 83 65.26 -20.88 14.36
CA ASN A 83 63.99 -21.46 14.76
C ASN A 83 63.27 -20.63 15.84
N ASN A 84 61.95 -20.55 15.76
CA ASN A 84 61.11 -20.88 16.91
C ASN A 84 59.70 -21.30 16.48
N ASN A 85 59.35 -22.52 16.87
CA ASN A 85 57.99 -23.06 16.83
C ASN A 85 57.09 -22.23 17.76
N ASN A 86 55.90 -21.85 17.30
CA ASN A 86 54.66 -22.31 17.93
C ASN A 86 53.39 -21.78 17.22
N THR A 87 52.51 -22.76 16.97
CA THR A 87 51.05 -22.68 16.94
C THR A 87 50.37 -21.84 15.85
N ASN A 88 49.89 -22.57 14.85
CA ASN A 88 48.68 -22.36 14.05
C ASN A 88 47.63 -21.46 14.73
N ASN A 89 47.29 -20.36 14.07
CA ASN A 89 45.93 -19.84 14.00
C ASN A 89 45.76 -19.08 12.69
N ILE A 90 45.41 -19.81 11.63
CA ILE A 90 44.91 -19.21 10.39
C ILE A 90 43.45 -18.84 10.67
N SER A 91 43.21 -17.64 11.15
CA SER A 91 41.87 -17.05 11.21
C SER A 91 41.52 -16.49 9.84
N ASN A 92 40.52 -17.11 9.19
CA ASN A 92 39.79 -16.58 8.04
C ASN A 92 39.28 -15.15 8.33
N GLY A 93 39.98 -14.14 7.81
CA GLY A 93 39.72 -12.72 8.09
C GLY A 93 38.70 -12.02 7.18
N GLN A 94 37.97 -12.73 6.31
CA GLN A 94 37.03 -12.09 5.36
C GLN A 94 35.54 -12.22 5.75
N GLY A 95 35.18 -13.07 6.72
CA GLY A 95 33.79 -13.23 7.18
C GLY A 95 33.34 -12.33 8.35
N SER A 96 34.29 -11.74 9.09
CA SER A 96 33.98 -10.96 10.31
C SER A 96 33.60 -9.50 10.03
N SER A 97 34.10 -8.90 8.95
CA SER A 97 33.87 -7.48 8.64
C SER A 97 32.55 -7.19 7.94
N SER A 98 31.97 -8.14 7.21
CA SER A 98 30.66 -7.96 6.55
C SER A 98 29.51 -8.14 7.55
N SER A 99 29.62 -9.14 8.43
CA SER A 99 28.64 -9.40 9.48
C SER A 99 28.60 -8.30 10.56
N SER A 100 29.74 -7.65 10.84
CA SER A 100 29.77 -6.49 11.75
C SER A 100 29.10 -5.25 11.15
N LYS A 101 29.34 -4.95 9.86
CA LYS A 101 28.68 -3.85 9.14
C LYS A 101 27.17 -4.03 8.97
N SER A 102 26.72 -5.27 8.74
CA SER A 102 25.30 -5.59 8.69
C SER A 102 24.64 -5.35 10.05
N ARG A 103 25.20 -5.86 11.15
CA ARG A 103 24.69 -5.60 12.51
C ARG A 103 24.61 -4.11 12.82
N GLN A 104 25.69 -3.36 12.54
CA GLN A 104 25.71 -1.91 12.74
C GLN A 104 24.60 -1.19 11.94
N THR A 105 24.29 -1.65 10.74
CA THR A 105 23.19 -1.07 9.94
C THR A 105 21.84 -1.28 10.60
N LEU A 106 21.58 -2.49 11.11
CA LEU A 106 20.33 -2.81 11.80
C LEU A 106 20.23 -2.06 13.13
N ASP A 107 21.32 -1.94 13.89
CA ASP A 107 21.35 -1.21 15.16
C ASP A 107 21.04 0.29 14.98
N LEU A 108 21.54 0.90 13.90
CA LEU A 108 21.24 2.29 13.55
C LEU A 108 19.79 2.47 13.12
N ALA A 109 19.25 1.55 12.30
CA ALA A 109 17.85 1.58 11.89
C ALA A 109 16.89 1.37 13.07
N LEU A 110 17.25 0.47 14.00
CA LEU A 110 16.50 0.25 15.24
C LEU A 110 16.40 1.54 16.06
N GLN A 111 17.46 2.35 16.12
CA GLN A 111 17.46 3.64 16.81
C GLN A 111 16.60 4.71 16.14
N CYS A 112 16.22 4.53 14.87
CA CYS A 112 15.49 5.54 14.09
C CYS A 112 13.95 5.43 14.22
N GLY A 113 13.42 4.41 14.91
CA GLY A 113 11.98 4.22 15.08
C GLY A 113 11.55 4.08 16.53
N ARG A 114 10.23 4.15 16.74
CA ARG A 114 9.58 4.01 18.05
C ARG A 114 8.74 2.73 18.03
N TRP A 115 9.33 1.61 18.43
CA TRP A 115 8.74 0.28 18.19
C TRP A 115 7.78 -0.22 19.29
N GLY A 116 7.68 0.52 20.40
CA GLY A 116 6.78 0.16 21.48
C GLY A 116 7.23 -1.12 22.22
N PRO A 117 6.31 -2.02 22.58
CA PRO A 117 6.64 -3.19 23.39
C PRO A 117 7.27 -4.35 22.60
N THR A 118 7.25 -4.29 21.26
CA THR A 118 7.74 -5.35 20.38
C THR A 118 9.00 -4.92 19.63
N ALA A 119 9.91 -5.86 19.40
CA ALA A 119 11.15 -5.62 18.68
C ALA A 119 10.99 -5.99 17.19
N PRO A 120 11.42 -5.13 16.24
CA PRO A 120 11.34 -5.45 14.82
C PRO A 120 12.34 -6.54 14.41
N SER A 121 11.94 -7.35 13.45
CA SER A 121 12.69 -8.45 12.88
C SER A 121 13.87 -7.94 12.03
N PRO A 122 14.94 -8.74 11.85
CA PRO A 122 16.06 -8.35 11.01
C PRO A 122 15.67 -8.03 9.56
N LEU A 123 14.70 -8.75 8.98
CA LEU A 123 14.20 -8.51 7.63
C LEU A 123 13.54 -7.13 7.55
N PHE A 124 12.66 -6.81 8.51
CA PHE A 124 12.01 -5.51 8.60
C PHE A 124 13.04 -4.39 8.80
N LEU A 125 13.97 -4.54 9.76
CA LEU A 125 15.00 -3.54 10.03
C LEU A 125 15.91 -3.29 8.82
N GLN A 126 16.23 -4.33 8.05
CA GLN A 126 17.02 -4.18 6.83
C GLN A 126 16.27 -3.36 5.77
N ALA A 127 14.98 -3.63 5.57
CA ALA A 127 14.15 -2.87 4.64
C ALA A 127 13.95 -1.42 5.11
N PHE A 128 13.73 -1.23 6.41
CA PHE A 128 13.62 0.10 7.01
C PHE A 128 14.92 0.89 6.89
N ALA A 129 16.08 0.26 7.13
CA ALA A 129 17.39 0.88 6.96
C ALA A 129 17.61 1.36 5.51
N ASP A 130 17.20 0.57 4.53
CA ASP A 130 17.32 0.93 3.12
C ASP A 130 16.36 2.05 2.72
N ALA A 131 15.14 2.04 3.23
CA ALA A 131 14.18 3.12 3.05
C ALA A 131 14.69 4.45 3.67
N LEU A 132 15.26 4.40 4.88
CA LEU A 132 15.83 5.57 5.56
C LEU A 132 16.97 6.23 4.79
N ARG A 133 17.79 5.47 4.04
CA ARG A 133 18.89 6.02 3.23
C ARG A 133 18.41 6.97 2.13
N CYS A 134 17.16 6.86 1.71
CA CYS A 134 16.57 7.78 0.74
C CYS A 134 16.44 9.20 1.31
N LEU A 135 16.38 9.35 2.63
CA LEU A 135 16.21 10.64 3.30
C LEU A 135 17.45 11.54 3.23
N ASP A 136 18.62 10.99 2.89
CA ASP A 136 19.81 11.80 2.57
C ASP A 136 19.61 12.64 1.30
N ALA A 137 18.72 12.22 0.38
CA ALA A 137 18.46 12.93 -0.87
C ALA A 137 17.28 13.90 -0.76
N ASP A 138 16.28 13.57 0.06
CA ASP A 138 15.16 14.43 0.43
C ASP A 138 14.59 13.94 1.77
N PRO A 139 14.71 14.71 2.87
CA PRO A 139 14.17 14.32 4.16
C PRO A 139 12.65 14.05 4.18
N LEU A 140 11.91 14.52 3.15
CA LEU A 140 10.48 14.26 2.97
C LEU A 140 10.18 13.26 1.85
N ALA A 141 11.16 12.46 1.40
CA ALA A 141 10.93 11.43 0.39
C ALA A 141 9.90 10.36 0.81
N GLY A 142 9.65 10.20 2.11
CA GLY A 142 8.60 9.32 2.65
C GLY A 142 7.25 10.01 2.88
N VAL A 143 7.11 11.30 2.54
CA VAL A 143 5.90 12.12 2.82
C VAL A 143 5.48 12.11 4.30
N VAL A 144 6.43 11.89 5.21
CA VAL A 144 6.24 11.86 6.66
C VAL A 144 7.46 12.51 7.31
N SER A 145 7.28 13.18 8.43
CA SER A 145 8.43 13.66 9.22
C SER A 145 9.31 12.47 9.63
N PRO A 146 10.65 12.50 9.44
CA PRO A 146 11.54 11.37 9.75
C PRO A 146 11.38 10.75 11.15
N PRO A 147 11.13 11.52 12.24
CA PRO A 147 10.87 10.94 13.58
C PRO A 147 9.62 10.07 13.70
N LEU A 148 8.72 10.13 12.70
CA LEU A 148 7.47 9.37 12.64
C LEU A 148 7.50 8.31 11.53
N MET A 149 8.63 8.11 10.84
CA MET A 149 8.70 7.12 9.77
C MET A 149 8.65 5.67 10.29
N GLY A 150 9.26 5.40 11.45
CA GLY A 150 9.20 4.11 12.15
C GLY A 150 8.41 4.20 13.46
N SER A 151 7.36 3.41 13.59
CA SER A 151 6.40 3.46 14.69
C SER A 151 5.89 2.05 15.06
N HIS A 152 4.80 1.97 15.81
CA HIS A 152 4.08 0.75 16.13
C HIS A 152 2.58 1.01 16.25
N GLY A 153 1.77 -0.03 16.15
CA GLY A 153 0.32 0.05 16.27
C GLY A 153 -0.34 -1.32 16.18
N THR A 154 -1.66 -1.33 16.04
CA THR A 154 -2.44 -2.55 15.82
C THR A 154 -3.22 -2.46 14.51
N VAL A 155 -3.62 -3.63 13.99
CA VAL A 155 -4.51 -3.75 12.83
C VAL A 155 -5.81 -4.45 13.26
N PRO A 156 -6.79 -3.76 13.87
CA PRO A 156 -8.03 -4.41 14.32
C PRO A 156 -8.81 -5.13 13.24
N LEU A 157 -8.87 -4.54 12.05
CA LEU A 157 -9.69 -5.00 10.94
C LEU A 157 -8.88 -4.86 9.65
N THR A 158 -8.93 -5.90 8.84
CA THR A 158 -8.58 -5.84 7.42
C THR A 158 -9.85 -6.11 6.62
N VAL A 159 -10.10 -5.30 5.59
CA VAL A 159 -11.19 -5.55 4.64
C VAL A 159 -10.58 -5.97 3.30
N ILE A 160 -11.00 -7.11 2.76
CA ILE A 160 -10.67 -7.57 1.40
C ILE A 160 -11.99 -7.85 0.69
N ALA A 161 -12.48 -6.88 -0.07
CA ALA A 161 -13.86 -6.86 -0.55
C ALA A 161 -14.02 -6.00 -1.81
N PRO A 162 -15.18 -6.06 -2.49
CA PRO A 162 -15.56 -5.04 -3.47
C PRO A 162 -15.48 -3.63 -2.87
N LEU A 163 -15.22 -2.64 -3.73
CA LEU A 163 -15.03 -1.24 -3.32
C LEU A 163 -16.12 -0.71 -2.37
N VAL A 164 -17.39 -1.04 -2.63
CA VAL A 164 -18.51 -0.59 -1.79
C VAL A 164 -18.35 -1.03 -0.34
N ASP A 165 -17.95 -2.27 -0.12
CA ASP A 165 -17.81 -2.84 1.22
C ASP A 165 -16.62 -2.28 1.97
N VAL A 166 -15.55 -1.91 1.25
CA VAL A 166 -14.46 -1.12 1.85
C VAL A 166 -15.00 0.23 2.35
N ILE A 167 -15.85 0.89 1.56
CA ILE A 167 -16.41 2.20 1.91
C ILE A 167 -17.54 2.14 2.96
N ARG A 168 -18.20 0.99 3.14
CA ARG A 168 -19.09 0.75 4.30
C ARG A 168 -18.33 0.85 5.62
N HIS A 169 -17.07 0.41 5.65
CA HIS A 169 -16.24 0.62 6.82
C HIS A 169 -15.88 2.08 7.03
N VAL A 170 -15.45 2.74 5.95
CA VAL A 170 -15.11 4.16 6.00
C VAL A 170 -16.32 5.01 6.45
N SER A 171 -17.53 4.72 5.98
CA SER A 171 -18.76 5.43 6.38
C SER A 171 -19.07 5.25 7.87
N ASN A 172 -18.95 4.03 8.41
CA ASN A 172 -19.08 3.75 9.84
C ASN A 172 -18.07 4.54 10.69
N VAL A 173 -16.80 4.59 10.26
CA VAL A 173 -15.76 5.32 10.99
C VAL A 173 -16.01 6.84 10.91
N ILE A 174 -16.43 7.38 9.76
CA ILE A 174 -16.79 8.81 9.62
C ILE A 174 -17.98 9.17 10.50
N ALA A 175 -19.06 8.38 10.50
CA ALA A 175 -20.25 8.67 11.30
C ALA A 175 -19.99 8.61 12.82
N ARG A 176 -18.96 7.88 13.25
CA ARG A 176 -18.52 7.82 14.65
C ARG A 176 -17.60 8.96 15.07
N ALA A 177 -17.09 9.76 14.13
CA ALA A 177 -16.16 10.84 14.44
C ALA A 177 -16.75 11.85 15.45
N GLU A 178 -15.88 12.36 16.33
CA GLU A 178 -16.24 13.31 17.37
C GLU A 178 -15.70 14.71 17.10
N ARG A 179 -14.51 14.83 16.51
CA ARG A 179 -13.75 16.09 16.40
C ARG A 179 -13.32 16.39 14.98
N GLU A 180 -12.80 15.40 14.27
CA GLU A 180 -12.25 15.59 12.94
C GLU A 180 -12.25 14.37 12.04
N VAL A 181 -12.34 14.63 10.74
CA VAL A 181 -12.17 13.66 9.67
C VAL A 181 -11.22 14.24 8.63
N PHE A 182 -10.18 13.49 8.27
CA PHE A 182 -9.27 13.81 7.18
C PHE A 182 -9.31 12.69 6.15
N PHE A 183 -9.92 12.91 5.00
CA PHE A 183 -10.11 11.88 3.98
C PHE A 183 -9.39 12.23 2.68
N ILE A 184 -8.49 11.35 2.24
CA ILE A 184 -7.71 11.49 1.01
C ILE A 184 -7.97 10.30 0.10
N THR A 185 -8.23 10.55 -1.18
CA THR A 185 -8.29 9.52 -2.23
C THR A 185 -7.74 10.06 -3.55
N CYS A 186 -7.75 9.23 -4.60
CA CYS A 186 -7.32 9.62 -5.94
C CYS A 186 -8.53 10.09 -6.76
N ASN A 187 -9.24 9.17 -7.42
CA ASN A 187 -10.39 9.54 -8.26
C ASN A 187 -11.68 9.68 -7.43
N TRP A 188 -12.56 10.59 -7.86
CA TRP A 188 -13.87 10.82 -7.24
C TRP A 188 -14.96 11.04 -8.28
N SER A 189 -16.00 10.21 -8.26
CA SER A 189 -17.18 10.32 -9.12
C SER A 189 -18.47 9.91 -8.39
N PRO A 190 -19.65 10.30 -8.90
CA PRO A 190 -20.92 9.80 -8.40
C PRO A 190 -20.94 8.26 -8.49
N SER A 191 -21.22 7.62 -7.37
CA SER A 191 -21.13 6.17 -7.19
C SER A 191 -21.89 5.75 -5.93
N VAL A 192 -22.12 4.45 -5.74
CA VAL A 192 -22.68 3.93 -4.47
C VAL A 192 -21.77 4.31 -3.29
N ALA A 193 -20.47 4.11 -3.46
CA ALA A 193 -19.46 4.44 -2.47
C ALA A 193 -19.43 5.93 -2.12
N GLN A 194 -19.51 6.80 -3.12
CA GLN A 194 -19.58 8.24 -2.90
C GLN A 194 -20.81 8.62 -2.06
N ARG A 195 -21.97 8.02 -2.34
CA ARG A 195 -23.20 8.27 -1.56
C ARG A 195 -23.10 7.77 -0.12
N LEU A 196 -22.41 6.65 0.13
CA LEU A 196 -22.13 6.17 1.50
C LEU A 196 -21.32 7.21 2.29
N VAL A 197 -20.24 7.76 1.71
CA VAL A 197 -19.45 8.82 2.37
C VAL A 197 -20.27 10.09 2.55
N ARG A 198 -21.03 10.52 1.53
CA ARG A 198 -21.92 11.69 1.64
C ARG A 198 -22.88 11.53 2.81
N ASN A 199 -23.55 10.39 2.91
CA ASN A 199 -24.53 10.13 3.96
C ASN A 199 -23.88 10.03 5.34
N ALA A 200 -22.66 9.49 5.43
CA ALA A 200 -21.91 9.46 6.68
C ALA A 200 -21.56 10.87 7.17
N LEU A 201 -21.25 11.80 6.27
CA LEU A 201 -21.04 13.22 6.62
C LEU A 201 -22.34 13.88 7.10
N VAL A 202 -23.48 13.59 6.45
CA VAL A 202 -24.79 14.08 6.92
C VAL A 202 -25.11 13.55 8.31
N GLU A 203 -24.90 12.26 8.54
CA GLU A 203 -25.10 11.65 9.86
C GLU A 203 -24.15 12.22 10.92
N LEU A 204 -22.87 12.40 10.56
CA LEU A 204 -21.88 13.03 11.43
C LEU A 204 -22.32 14.45 11.83
N SER A 205 -22.82 15.25 10.88
CA SER A 205 -23.38 16.58 11.15
C SER A 205 -24.56 16.51 12.13
N ARG A 206 -25.47 15.55 11.93
CA ARG A 206 -26.63 15.35 12.82
C ARG A 206 -26.17 15.05 14.25
N ARG A 207 -25.29 14.06 14.42
CA ARG A 207 -24.73 13.67 15.73
C ARG A 207 -23.90 14.78 16.38
N ALA A 208 -23.15 15.54 15.59
CA ALA A 208 -22.41 16.71 16.08
C ALA A 208 -23.36 17.78 16.65
N GLY A 209 -24.49 18.01 15.98
CA GLY A 209 -25.58 18.88 16.46
C GLY A 209 -26.18 18.43 17.79
N GLU A 210 -26.47 17.13 17.94
CA GLU A 210 -26.95 16.55 19.20
C GLU A 210 -25.96 16.76 20.35
N ARG A 211 -24.67 16.63 20.06
CA ARG A 211 -23.57 16.92 20.99
C ARG A 211 -23.30 18.42 21.18
N ARG A 212 -23.99 19.29 20.44
CA ARG A 212 -23.78 20.76 20.41
C ARG A 212 -22.33 21.14 20.14
N GLN A 213 -21.69 20.41 19.21
CA GLN A 213 -20.32 20.67 18.79
C GLN A 213 -20.22 20.71 17.27
N ARG A 214 -19.15 21.32 16.76
CA ARG A 214 -18.80 21.24 15.33
C ARG A 214 -17.70 20.21 15.13
N VAL A 215 -17.67 19.60 13.95
CA VAL A 215 -16.63 18.64 13.54
C VAL A 215 -15.91 19.19 12.31
N VAL A 216 -14.58 19.13 12.31
CA VAL A 216 -13.77 19.65 11.20
C VAL A 216 -13.52 18.54 10.19
N VAL A 217 -13.85 18.77 8.92
CA VAL A 217 -13.71 17.78 7.86
C VAL A 217 -12.80 18.31 6.76
N LYS A 218 -11.73 17.57 6.43
CA LYS A 218 -10.82 17.88 5.32
C LYS A 218 -10.89 16.76 4.30
N ILE A 219 -11.19 17.08 3.04
CA ILE A 219 -11.26 16.08 1.95
C ILE A 219 -10.28 16.48 0.84
N MET A 220 -9.50 15.51 0.36
CA MET A 220 -8.63 15.69 -0.79
C MET A 220 -8.82 14.60 -1.85
N TYR A 221 -8.87 15.01 -3.12
CA TYR A 221 -8.88 14.10 -4.27
C TYR A 221 -7.99 14.61 -5.41
N ASP A 222 -7.63 13.76 -6.37
CA ASP A 222 -6.90 14.15 -7.57
C ASP A 222 -7.84 14.78 -8.59
N LYS A 223 -7.48 15.97 -9.08
CA LYS A 223 -8.12 16.55 -10.25
C LYS A 223 -7.16 17.48 -10.97
N ALA A 224 -6.77 17.08 -12.17
CA ALA A 224 -6.02 17.93 -13.08
C ALA A 224 -6.89 19.12 -13.53
N THR A 225 -6.36 20.33 -13.41
CA THR A 225 -6.96 21.55 -13.95
C THR A 225 -5.88 22.38 -14.63
N ALA A 226 -6.27 23.36 -15.46
CA ALA A 226 -5.29 24.31 -16.00
C ALA A 226 -4.52 25.07 -14.90
N ALA A 227 -5.17 25.32 -13.75
CA ALA A 227 -4.55 25.97 -12.60
C ALA A 227 -3.48 25.10 -11.89
N SER A 228 -3.53 23.78 -12.08
CA SER A 228 -2.54 22.84 -11.51
C SER A 228 -1.12 23.08 -12.03
N ALA A 229 -0.95 23.75 -13.18
CA ALA A 229 0.37 24.13 -13.71
C ALA A 229 1.05 25.24 -12.89
N ILE A 230 0.26 26.08 -12.20
CA ILE A 230 0.76 27.16 -11.36
C ILE A 230 0.89 26.68 -9.92
N ASP A 231 -0.16 26.01 -9.41
CA ASP A 231 -0.16 25.45 -8.07
C ASP A 231 -0.84 24.07 -8.06
N PRO A 232 -0.12 22.99 -7.72
CA PRO A 232 -0.69 21.66 -7.66
C PRO A 232 -1.88 21.51 -6.70
N HIS A 233 -2.00 22.37 -5.68
CA HIS A 233 -3.01 22.26 -4.62
C HIS A 233 -4.13 23.30 -4.79
N GLN A 234 -5.27 22.93 -5.35
CA GLN A 234 -6.39 23.86 -5.57
C GLN A 234 -7.48 23.70 -4.52
N ARG A 235 -7.93 24.80 -3.90
CA ARG A 235 -9.14 24.77 -3.05
C ARG A 235 -10.37 24.57 -3.94
N VAL A 236 -11.28 23.70 -3.52
CA VAL A 236 -12.53 23.43 -4.25
C VAL A 236 -13.67 24.15 -3.53
N SER A 237 -14.36 25.04 -4.24
CA SER A 237 -15.48 25.80 -3.67
C SER A 237 -16.67 24.90 -3.32
N PRO A 238 -17.54 25.31 -2.36
CA PRO A 238 -18.77 24.59 -2.05
C PRO A 238 -19.65 24.26 -3.25
N ALA A 239 -19.90 25.23 -4.13
CA ALA A 239 -20.68 25.01 -5.34
C ALA A 239 -20.05 23.99 -6.30
N ALA A 240 -18.72 23.86 -6.30
CA ALA A 240 -18.03 22.90 -7.15
C ALA A 240 -18.08 21.48 -6.58
N TYR A 241 -17.84 21.30 -5.27
CA TYR A 241 -17.87 19.95 -4.68
C TYR A 241 -19.29 19.42 -4.46
N SER A 242 -20.30 20.28 -4.30
CA SER A 242 -21.71 19.85 -4.23
C SER A 242 -22.35 19.68 -5.60
N GLY A 243 -21.64 20.06 -6.67
CA GLY A 243 -22.08 19.90 -8.04
C GLY A 243 -22.19 18.44 -8.47
N LYS A 244 -22.82 18.23 -9.63
CA LYS A 244 -23.19 16.91 -10.18
C LYS A 244 -22.04 15.92 -10.32
N ALA A 245 -20.81 16.40 -10.46
CA ALA A 245 -19.62 15.57 -10.67
C ALA A 245 -19.00 15.03 -9.37
N ILE A 246 -19.28 15.65 -8.21
CA ILE A 246 -18.62 15.29 -6.94
C ILE A 246 -19.65 14.91 -5.87
N GLN A 247 -20.78 15.63 -5.81
CA GLN A 247 -21.94 15.32 -4.96
C GLN A 247 -21.64 15.19 -3.45
N LEU A 248 -20.60 15.88 -2.95
CA LEU A 248 -20.41 16.08 -1.52
C LEU A 248 -21.52 16.99 -0.95
N PRO A 249 -21.88 16.88 0.34
CA PRO A 249 -23.00 17.63 0.90
C PRO A 249 -22.71 19.14 0.89
N ALA A 250 -23.69 19.95 0.52
CA ALA A 250 -23.60 21.40 0.59
C ALA A 250 -23.58 21.89 2.06
N PRO A 251 -23.03 23.08 2.36
CA PRO A 251 -22.90 23.57 3.74
C PRO A 251 -24.21 23.60 4.55
N ASP A 252 -25.35 23.83 3.90
CA ASP A 252 -26.68 23.84 4.50
C ASP A 252 -27.21 22.44 4.84
N GLU A 253 -26.72 21.39 4.17
CA GLU A 253 -27.05 19.99 4.48
C GLU A 253 -26.25 19.47 5.68
N VAL A 254 -25.09 20.07 5.96
CA VAL A 254 -24.18 19.70 7.05
C VAL A 254 -23.83 20.89 7.96
N PRO A 255 -24.82 21.54 8.61
CA PRO A 255 -24.61 22.81 9.31
C PRO A 255 -23.66 22.72 10.51
N HIS A 256 -23.36 21.52 11.02
CA HIS A 256 -22.44 21.30 12.14
C HIS A 256 -21.05 20.82 11.71
N LEU A 257 -20.75 20.81 10.41
CA LEU A 257 -19.42 20.50 9.89
C LEU A 257 -18.70 21.75 9.39
N ASP A 258 -17.43 21.85 9.70
CA ASP A 258 -16.49 22.78 9.08
C ASP A 258 -15.70 22.04 7.99
N MET A 259 -16.26 22.01 6.78
CA MET A 259 -15.73 21.20 5.67
C MET A 259 -14.86 22.01 4.70
N GLU A 260 -13.62 21.57 4.47
CA GLU A 260 -12.75 22.07 3.40
C GLU A 260 -12.42 20.95 2.40
N VAL A 261 -12.37 21.31 1.12
CA VAL A 261 -12.03 20.39 0.03
C VAL A 261 -10.89 20.96 -0.78
N VAL A 262 -9.87 20.14 -1.05
CA VAL A 262 -8.71 20.50 -1.89
C VAL A 262 -8.53 19.44 -2.97
N SER A 263 -8.11 19.84 -4.17
CA SER A 263 -7.57 18.91 -5.15
C SER A 263 -6.04 19.02 -5.24
N LEU A 264 -5.36 17.88 -5.38
CA LEU A 264 -3.93 17.81 -5.66
C LEU A 264 -3.71 17.21 -7.04
N HIS A 265 -2.97 17.88 -7.92
CA HIS A 265 -2.46 17.25 -9.14
C HIS A 265 -1.13 17.87 -9.57
N LYS A 266 -0.09 17.06 -9.81
CA LYS A 266 1.26 17.54 -10.14
C LYS A 266 1.63 17.20 -11.58
N LEU A 267 1.30 18.12 -12.48
CA LEU A 267 1.63 17.97 -13.90
C LEU A 267 3.13 17.68 -14.13
N VAL A 268 3.50 16.82 -15.07
CA VAL A 268 2.64 16.18 -16.09
C VAL A 268 2.18 14.78 -15.66
N LEU A 269 3.06 13.96 -15.09
CA LEU A 269 2.75 12.56 -14.74
C LEU A 269 2.43 12.35 -13.25
N GLY A 270 2.63 13.36 -12.41
CA GLY A 270 2.46 13.25 -10.97
C GLY A 270 1.00 13.41 -10.56
N THR A 271 0.50 12.47 -9.77
CA THR A 271 -0.90 12.44 -9.33
C THR A 271 -0.97 12.14 -7.83
N LEU A 272 -2.03 12.61 -7.17
CA LEU A 272 -2.39 12.11 -5.86
C LEU A 272 -2.94 10.69 -6.01
N HIS A 273 -2.17 9.69 -5.59
CA HIS A 273 -2.63 8.30 -5.59
C HIS A 273 -2.70 7.70 -4.19
N ALA A 274 -2.31 8.42 -3.14
CA ALA A 274 -2.52 8.02 -1.75
C ALA A 274 -4.02 7.96 -1.41
N LYS A 275 -4.43 6.92 -0.69
CA LYS A 275 -5.83 6.71 -0.26
C LYS A 275 -5.87 6.32 1.20
N PHE A 276 -6.32 7.23 2.05
CA PHE A 276 -6.41 7.00 3.48
C PHE A 276 -7.40 7.94 4.15
N CYS A 277 -7.91 7.54 5.31
CA CYS A 277 -8.77 8.35 6.16
C CYS A 277 -8.17 8.41 7.57
N VAL A 278 -8.12 9.58 8.20
CA VAL A 278 -7.73 9.73 9.60
C VAL A 278 -8.91 10.34 10.34
N VAL A 279 -9.35 9.69 11.41
CA VAL A 279 -10.49 10.16 12.23
C VAL A 279 -10.01 10.40 13.64
N ASP A 280 -10.29 11.60 14.13
CA ASP A 280 -10.04 12.04 15.51
C ASP A 280 -8.58 11.92 15.98
N ARG A 281 -7.64 11.70 15.04
CA ARG A 281 -6.25 11.29 15.32
C ARG A 281 -6.17 10.02 16.20
N LYS A 282 -7.21 9.19 16.17
CA LYS A 282 -7.32 7.92 16.91
C LYS A 282 -7.26 6.71 15.98
N ILE A 283 -7.89 6.83 14.81
CA ILE A 283 -8.03 5.78 13.82
C ILE A 283 -7.44 6.28 12.51
N ALA A 284 -6.69 5.42 11.83
CA ALA A 284 -6.31 5.61 10.45
C ALA A 284 -6.75 4.41 9.60
N LEU A 285 -7.28 4.67 8.41
CA LEU A 285 -7.65 3.66 7.43
C LEU A 285 -6.73 3.82 6.22
N VAL A 286 -5.97 2.80 5.83
CA VAL A 286 -5.10 2.83 4.64
C VAL A 286 -5.69 1.91 3.59
N MET A 287 -5.89 2.42 2.37
CA MET A 287 -6.78 1.81 1.38
C MET A 287 -6.13 1.68 0.00
N SER A 288 -6.67 0.78 -0.82
CA SER A 288 -6.29 0.64 -2.22
C SER A 288 -7.26 1.30 -3.22
N ASN A 289 -8.47 1.64 -2.78
CA ASN A 289 -9.57 2.00 -3.66
C ASN A 289 -9.70 3.51 -3.98
N ASN A 290 -10.21 3.78 -5.19
CA ASN A 290 -10.74 5.10 -5.57
C ASN A 290 -12.17 5.29 -5.03
N MET A 291 -12.82 6.39 -5.39
CA MET A 291 -14.23 6.67 -5.11
C MET A 291 -15.07 6.67 -6.40
N GLU A 292 -15.32 5.49 -6.96
CA GLU A 292 -16.08 5.30 -8.20
C GLU A 292 -16.72 3.90 -8.26
N ASP A 293 -17.81 3.73 -9.02
CA ASP A 293 -18.40 2.40 -9.26
C ASP A 293 -17.50 1.61 -10.22
N ASN A 294 -17.03 0.44 -9.79
CA ASN A 294 -16.15 -0.43 -10.57
C ASN A 294 -16.29 -1.90 -10.11
N CYS A 295 -15.51 -2.78 -10.74
CA CYS A 295 -15.50 -4.22 -10.47
C CYS A 295 -14.28 -4.68 -9.64
N ASN A 296 -13.65 -3.77 -8.91
CA ASN A 296 -12.41 -4.05 -8.20
C ASN A 296 -12.67 -4.76 -6.86
N MET A 297 -11.92 -5.83 -6.62
CA MET A 297 -11.59 -6.35 -5.31
C MET A 297 -10.46 -5.51 -4.71
N GLU A 298 -10.72 -4.89 -3.58
CA GLU A 298 -9.88 -3.89 -2.94
C GLU A 298 -9.42 -4.38 -1.55
N MET A 299 -8.50 -3.65 -0.92
CA MET A 299 -8.00 -3.91 0.43
C MET A 299 -7.94 -2.62 1.26
N LEU A 300 -8.36 -2.72 2.52
CA LEU A 300 -8.22 -1.68 3.54
C LEU A 300 -7.63 -2.28 4.81
N THR A 301 -6.77 -1.54 5.48
CA THR A 301 -6.33 -1.81 6.85
C THR A 301 -6.80 -0.71 7.80
N HIS A 302 -7.48 -1.11 8.87
CA HIS A 302 -7.82 -0.25 10.00
C HIS A 302 -6.63 -0.26 10.96
N LEU A 303 -6.14 0.92 11.34
CA LEU A 303 -4.97 1.10 12.20
C LEU A 303 -5.30 1.94 13.41
N GLU A 304 -4.76 1.52 14.56
CA GLU A 304 -4.83 2.26 15.81
C GLU A 304 -3.46 2.31 16.51
N GLY A 305 -3.33 3.24 17.46
CA GLY A 305 -2.11 3.44 18.24
C GLY A 305 -1.14 4.46 17.60
N PRO A 306 0.13 4.50 18.06
CA PRO A 306 1.09 5.55 17.69
C PRO A 306 1.37 5.70 16.19
N VAL A 307 1.14 4.67 15.38
CA VAL A 307 1.23 4.75 13.90
C VAL A 307 0.26 5.79 13.31
N VAL A 308 -0.86 6.07 13.98
CA VAL A 308 -1.83 7.09 13.53
C VAL A 308 -1.23 8.48 13.50
N ASP A 309 -0.29 8.82 14.40
CA ASP A 309 0.45 10.09 14.35
C ASP A 309 1.29 10.21 13.06
N SER A 310 1.79 9.08 12.56
CA SER A 310 2.59 9.04 11.32
C SER A 310 1.72 9.35 10.11
N ILE A 311 0.53 8.75 10.05
CA ILE A 311 -0.43 8.95 8.96
C ILE A 311 -1.06 10.34 9.03
N TYR A 312 -1.32 10.86 10.24
CA TYR A 312 -1.77 12.23 10.46
C TYR A 312 -0.72 13.25 9.96
N ASP A 313 0.55 13.05 10.28
CA ASP A 313 1.65 13.90 9.78
C ASP A 313 1.73 13.87 8.24
N THR A 314 1.56 12.70 7.63
CA THR A 314 1.46 12.57 6.17
C THR A 314 0.24 13.30 5.59
N ALA A 315 -0.92 13.27 6.27
CA ALA A 315 -2.11 14.03 5.87
C ALA A 315 -1.80 15.52 5.80
N LEU A 316 -1.13 16.05 6.83
CA LEU A 316 -0.73 17.45 6.93
C LEU A 316 0.27 17.84 5.84
N ILE A 317 1.32 17.04 5.63
CA ILE A 317 2.32 17.26 4.59
C ILE A 317 1.67 17.25 3.20
N THR A 318 0.77 16.31 2.96
CA THR A 318 0.02 16.19 1.70
C THR A 318 -0.93 17.37 1.50
N TRP A 319 -1.60 17.82 2.56
CA TRP A 319 -2.53 18.95 2.53
C TRP A 319 -1.86 20.26 2.14
N LYS A 320 -0.66 20.52 2.71
CA LYS A 320 0.20 21.69 2.47
C LYS A 320 -0.41 23.04 2.87
N ARG A 321 -1.69 23.30 2.60
CA ARG A 321 -2.38 24.59 2.79
C ARG A 321 -2.64 24.89 4.28
N PRO A 322 -2.77 26.17 4.68
CA PRO A 322 -3.36 26.51 5.98
C PRO A 322 -4.70 25.79 6.16
N LEU A 323 -4.93 25.27 7.36
CA LEU A 323 -6.18 24.61 7.75
C LEU A 323 -7.13 25.68 8.29
N ASP A 324 -8.34 25.76 7.74
CA ASP A 324 -9.35 26.73 8.18
C ASP A 324 -10.72 26.06 8.39
N PRO A 325 -11.18 25.85 9.64
CA PRO A 325 -10.43 26.01 10.88
C PRO A 325 -9.33 24.93 11.02
N PRO A 326 -8.39 25.08 11.99
CA PRO A 326 -7.44 24.04 12.36
C PRO A 326 -8.11 22.74 12.81
N LEU A 327 -7.38 21.62 12.68
CA LEU A 327 -7.82 20.29 13.10
C LEU A 327 -7.84 20.17 14.64
N PRO A 328 -8.99 20.02 15.31
CA PRO A 328 -9.10 20.10 16.78
C PRO A 328 -8.24 19.10 17.56
N SER A 329 -7.81 17.99 16.96
CA SER A 329 -6.97 16.98 17.63
C SER A 329 -5.46 17.27 17.58
N TYR A 330 -5.03 18.47 17.18
CA TYR A 330 -3.60 18.80 17.07
C TYR A 330 -2.82 18.64 18.40
N GLU A 331 -3.45 18.87 19.56
CA GLU A 331 -2.84 18.74 20.90
C GLU A 331 -2.86 17.32 21.46
N PHE A 332 -3.51 16.38 20.78
CA PHE A 332 -3.77 15.04 21.30
C PHE A 332 -3.12 13.94 20.44
N PRO A 333 -1.77 13.83 20.44
CA PRO A 333 -1.09 12.73 19.75
C PRO A 333 -1.57 11.35 20.18
N ALA A 334 -1.72 10.44 19.22
CA ALA A 334 -2.08 9.05 19.49
C ALA A 334 -1.06 8.38 20.42
N ALA A 335 0.24 8.69 20.24
CA ALA A 335 1.32 8.21 21.08
C ALA A 335 1.26 8.68 22.54
N GLN A 336 0.44 9.67 22.86
CA GLN A 336 0.26 10.23 24.20
C GLN A 336 -1.12 9.91 24.79
N GLY A 337 -1.85 8.96 24.20
CA GLY A 337 -3.18 8.55 24.65
C GLY A 337 -4.35 9.12 23.83
N GLY A 338 -4.08 9.98 22.85
CA GLY A 338 -5.10 10.54 21.95
C GLY A 338 -6.12 11.44 22.66
N LEU A 339 -7.28 11.69 22.02
CA LEU A 339 -8.33 12.49 22.67
C LEU A 339 -8.90 11.75 23.89
N PRO A 340 -9.13 12.45 25.01
CA PRO A 340 -9.77 11.86 26.18
C PRO A 340 -11.18 11.36 25.85
N PRO A 341 -11.69 10.35 26.58
CA PRO A 341 -13.07 9.90 26.42
C PRO A 341 -14.07 11.00 26.81
N PRO A 342 -15.33 10.94 26.33
CA PRO A 342 -16.37 11.90 26.69
C PRO A 342 -16.57 12.00 28.21
N SER A 343 -16.89 13.20 28.71
CA SER A 343 -17.01 13.51 30.13
C SER A 343 -18.07 12.70 30.91
N SER A 344 -18.93 11.91 30.25
CA SER A 344 -19.91 11.02 30.87
C SER A 344 -19.35 9.66 31.29
N THR A 345 -18.15 9.28 30.87
CA THR A 345 -17.47 8.02 31.30
C THR A 345 -16.34 8.26 32.30
N ALA A 346 -16.22 9.49 32.83
CA ALA A 346 -15.15 9.90 33.74
C ALA A 346 -15.17 9.25 35.14
N GLN A 347 -16.04 8.28 35.39
CA GLN A 347 -16.08 7.53 36.63
C GLN A 347 -15.60 6.10 36.37
N HIS A 348 -14.34 5.86 36.76
CA HIS A 348 -13.67 4.56 36.81
C HIS A 348 -13.25 3.98 35.46
N GLU A 349 -12.06 4.37 34.99
CA GLU A 349 -10.96 3.42 34.74
C GLU A 349 -9.71 4.19 34.29
N GLN A 350 -8.58 3.97 34.97
CA GLN A 350 -7.26 4.18 34.37
C GLN A 350 -7.05 3.08 33.31
N GLN A 351 -7.89 3.09 32.27
CA GLN A 351 -7.92 2.11 31.20
C GLN A 351 -6.59 2.19 30.45
N GLN A 352 -5.90 1.06 30.33
CA GLN A 352 -4.79 0.91 29.40
C GLN A 352 -5.24 1.38 28.01
N PRO A 353 -4.37 2.02 27.20
CA PRO A 353 -4.73 2.43 25.85
C PRO A 353 -5.46 1.33 25.07
N LEU A 354 -6.58 1.69 24.40
CA LEU A 354 -7.51 0.81 23.65
C LEU A 354 -6.84 -0.20 22.67
N TYR A 355 -5.56 0.02 22.34
CA TYR A 355 -4.80 -0.80 21.42
C TYR A 355 -3.89 -1.85 22.10
N LEU A 356 -3.84 -1.94 23.43
CA LEU A 356 -2.87 -2.79 24.15
C LEU A 356 -3.34 -4.21 24.50
N ASP A 357 -4.64 -4.49 24.50
CA ASP A 357 -5.17 -5.85 24.73
C ASP A 357 -6.46 -6.08 23.94
N ARG A 358 -6.34 -6.72 22.77
CA ARG A 358 -7.49 -7.12 21.94
C ARG A 358 -7.73 -8.62 21.90
N GLY A 359 -6.94 -9.40 22.64
CA GLY A 359 -6.94 -10.86 22.54
C GLY A 359 -6.57 -11.38 21.13
N ALA A 360 -6.75 -12.69 20.92
CA ALA A 360 -6.66 -13.27 19.58
C ALA A 360 -7.93 -12.92 18.80
N GLY A 361 -7.76 -12.34 17.60
CA GLY A 361 -8.88 -12.04 16.71
C GLY A 361 -9.71 -13.28 16.36
N ARG A 362 -11.00 -13.09 16.06
CA ARG A 362 -11.90 -14.19 15.67
C ARG A 362 -11.44 -14.84 14.36
N ASP A 363 -11.38 -16.18 14.34
CA ASP A 363 -11.10 -16.92 13.11
C ASP A 363 -12.24 -16.78 12.08
N GLN A 364 -11.91 -16.94 10.79
CA GLN A 364 -12.87 -16.73 9.70
C GLN A 364 -14.04 -17.71 9.72
N GLN A 365 -13.84 -18.93 10.24
CA GLN A 365 -14.89 -19.93 10.35
C GLN A 365 -15.97 -19.47 11.34
N ARG A 366 -15.56 -18.97 12.51
CA ARG A 366 -16.48 -18.42 13.52
C ARG A 366 -17.21 -17.19 13.00
N ILE A 367 -16.54 -16.34 12.22
CA ILE A 367 -17.18 -15.19 11.57
C ILE A 367 -18.29 -15.68 10.64
N ALA A 368 -17.98 -16.60 9.71
CA ALA A 368 -18.94 -17.18 8.78
C ALA A 368 -20.16 -17.80 9.50
N THR A 369 -19.91 -18.67 10.50
CA THR A 369 -20.98 -19.31 11.29
C THR A 369 -21.85 -18.28 12.02
N SER A 370 -21.25 -17.21 12.57
CA SER A 370 -22.01 -16.15 13.26
C SER A 370 -22.93 -15.40 12.30
N GLY A 371 -22.45 -15.08 11.09
CA GLY A 371 -23.26 -14.42 10.06
C GLY A 371 -24.42 -15.27 9.55
N GLU A 372 -24.22 -16.59 9.40
CA GLU A 372 -25.29 -17.52 9.06
C GLU A 372 -26.34 -17.61 10.18
N GLN A 373 -25.91 -17.83 11.43
CA GLN A 373 -26.81 -17.90 12.59
C GLN A 373 -27.71 -16.66 12.71
N GLN A 374 -27.14 -15.48 12.47
CA GLN A 374 -27.87 -14.21 12.58
C GLN A 374 -28.70 -13.85 11.34
N SER A 375 -28.37 -14.40 10.17
CA SER A 375 -29.20 -14.25 8.96
C SER A 375 -30.61 -14.84 9.12
N HIS A 376 -30.79 -15.81 10.02
CA HIS A 376 -32.10 -16.35 10.38
C HIS A 376 -32.89 -15.48 11.39
N ALA A 377 -32.24 -14.52 12.04
CA ALA A 377 -32.83 -13.52 12.94
C ALA A 377 -32.89 -12.11 12.28
N ALA A 378 -32.73 -12.04 10.95
CA ALA A 378 -32.31 -10.86 10.16
C ALA A 378 -33.22 -9.62 10.15
N GLU A 379 -34.34 -9.58 10.89
CA GLU A 379 -35.09 -8.32 10.99
C GLU A 379 -34.26 -7.20 11.68
N GLU A 380 -33.25 -7.56 12.48
CA GLU A 380 -32.43 -6.60 13.26
C GLU A 380 -31.14 -6.11 12.58
N LEU A 381 -30.61 -6.78 11.54
CA LEU A 381 -29.31 -6.45 10.93
C LEU A 381 -29.36 -6.18 9.42
N LYS A 382 -30.14 -5.17 9.03
CA LYS A 382 -30.22 -4.72 7.63
C LYS A 382 -28.87 -4.25 7.06
N GLU A 383 -28.70 -4.44 5.75
CA GLU A 383 -27.51 -4.04 5.01
C GLU A 383 -27.32 -2.52 5.03
N HIS A 384 -26.10 -2.03 5.33
CA HIS A 384 -25.77 -0.61 5.27
C HIS A 384 -25.71 -0.14 3.80
N THR A 385 -26.73 0.57 3.34
CA THR A 385 -26.82 1.10 1.97
C THR A 385 -26.98 2.63 1.98
N PRO A 386 -26.73 3.34 0.87
CA PRO A 386 -27.06 4.75 0.79
C PRO A 386 -28.56 5.04 1.01
N GLU A 387 -29.44 4.13 0.61
CA GLU A 387 -30.89 4.30 0.68
C GLU A 387 -31.47 3.92 2.05
N ASP A 388 -30.80 3.03 2.79
CA ASP A 388 -31.14 2.61 4.16
C ASP A 388 -29.84 2.51 5.00
N PRO A 389 -29.34 3.64 5.53
CA PRO A 389 -28.04 3.67 6.21
C PRO A 389 -28.14 3.20 7.67
N HIS A 390 -27.43 2.10 7.98
CA HIS A 390 -27.23 1.57 9.33
C HIS A 390 -25.79 1.77 9.80
N TYR A 391 -25.55 2.57 10.85
CA TYR A 391 -24.20 2.81 11.37
C TYR A 391 -24.01 2.03 12.67
N ASP A 392 -23.02 1.14 12.70
CA ASP A 392 -22.69 0.31 13.84
C ASP A 392 -21.85 1.09 14.87
N ASP A 393 -22.08 0.83 16.15
CA ASP A 393 -21.38 1.50 17.25
C ASP A 393 -19.92 1.01 17.38
N ASP A 394 -19.67 -0.27 17.11
CA ASP A 394 -18.37 -0.90 17.23
C ASP A 394 -18.01 -1.82 16.05
N LEU A 395 -16.73 -2.24 16.00
CA LEU A 395 -16.23 -3.15 14.95
C LEU A 395 -16.89 -4.54 15.02
N ALA A 396 -17.30 -4.98 16.21
CA ALA A 396 -17.86 -6.32 16.39
C ALA A 396 -19.22 -6.44 15.71
N GLY A 397 -20.09 -5.45 15.90
CA GLY A 397 -21.38 -5.35 15.22
C GLY A 397 -21.20 -5.19 13.70
N GLU A 398 -20.23 -4.38 13.29
CA GLU A 398 -19.95 -4.14 11.87
C GLU A 398 -19.50 -5.42 11.13
N ILE A 399 -18.55 -6.19 11.70
CA ILE A 399 -18.10 -7.47 11.14
C ILE A 399 -19.28 -8.43 10.97
N VAL A 400 -20.15 -8.47 11.98
CA VAL A 400 -21.31 -9.36 11.99
C VAL A 400 -22.35 -8.95 10.94
N ARG A 401 -22.73 -7.67 10.88
CA ARG A 401 -23.65 -7.14 9.85
C ARG A 401 -23.11 -7.42 8.45
N MET A 402 -21.81 -7.17 8.24
CA MET A 402 -21.18 -7.42 6.95
C MET A 402 -21.17 -8.90 6.60
N GLN A 403 -20.89 -9.79 7.54
CA GLN A 403 -20.97 -11.22 7.26
C GLN A 403 -22.40 -11.66 6.92
N THR A 404 -23.43 -11.12 7.60
CA THR A 404 -24.83 -11.40 7.27
C THR A 404 -25.20 -10.97 5.84
N CYS A 405 -24.58 -9.92 5.30
CA CYS A 405 -24.82 -9.51 3.90
C CYS A 405 -24.38 -10.57 2.89
N TYR A 406 -23.35 -11.35 3.24
CA TYR A 406 -22.75 -12.43 2.45
C TYR A 406 -23.36 -13.81 2.71
N SER A 407 -24.27 -13.92 3.69
CA SER A 407 -25.08 -15.13 3.89
C SER A 407 -26.08 -15.31 2.74
N THR A 408 -26.56 -16.54 2.57
CA THR A 408 -27.57 -16.89 1.57
C THR A 408 -28.93 -16.28 1.91
N LYS A 409 -29.63 -15.81 0.88
CA LYS A 409 -31.07 -15.49 0.96
C LYS A 409 -31.91 -16.74 0.62
N PRO A 410 -33.23 -16.76 0.91
CA PRO A 410 -34.11 -17.83 0.44
C PRO A 410 -33.95 -18.04 -1.08
N ASP A 411 -33.86 -19.30 -1.49
CA ASP A 411 -33.66 -19.73 -2.88
C ASP A 411 -32.32 -19.31 -3.53
N GLU A 412 -31.33 -18.87 -2.74
CA GLU A 412 -29.99 -18.47 -3.19
C GLU A 412 -28.93 -19.50 -2.74
N THR A 413 -28.03 -19.91 -3.65
CA THR A 413 -26.81 -20.67 -3.28
C THR A 413 -25.72 -19.74 -2.75
N ARG A 414 -24.67 -20.27 -2.10
CA ARG A 414 -23.56 -19.44 -1.59
C ARG A 414 -22.79 -18.78 -2.72
N LEU A 415 -22.65 -19.49 -3.85
CA LEU A 415 -22.08 -18.93 -5.08
C LEU A 415 -22.90 -17.75 -5.61
N GLN A 416 -24.24 -17.87 -5.61
CA GLN A 416 -25.13 -16.79 -6.01
C GLN A 416 -25.07 -15.60 -5.04
N ALA A 417 -24.96 -15.85 -3.73
CA ALA A 417 -24.74 -14.81 -2.73
C ALA A 417 -23.44 -14.03 -3.02
N ALA A 418 -22.31 -14.73 -3.19
CA ALA A 418 -21.05 -14.09 -3.56
C ALA A 418 -21.16 -13.27 -4.86
N ASN A 419 -21.81 -13.82 -5.89
CA ASN A 419 -22.03 -13.14 -7.16
C ASN A 419 -22.88 -11.86 -7.02
N ARG A 420 -23.93 -11.87 -6.18
CA ARG A 420 -24.76 -10.71 -5.89
C ARG A 420 -23.94 -9.55 -5.33
N LEU A 421 -23.08 -9.82 -4.34
CA LEU A 421 -22.23 -8.78 -3.73
C LEU A 421 -21.17 -8.28 -4.72
N LEU A 422 -20.50 -9.20 -5.44
CA LEU A 422 -19.48 -8.86 -6.43
C LEU A 422 -20.03 -8.08 -7.64
N ASN A 423 -21.34 -8.15 -7.91
CA ASN A 423 -22.00 -7.40 -8.97
C ASN A 423 -22.59 -6.06 -8.52
N TYR A 424 -22.62 -5.75 -7.22
CA TYR A 424 -23.46 -4.66 -6.68
C TYR A 424 -23.18 -3.28 -7.31
N ALA A 425 -21.91 -2.92 -7.49
CA ALA A 425 -21.48 -1.68 -8.14
C ALA A 425 -20.95 -1.88 -9.58
N VAL A 426 -21.18 -3.05 -10.16
CA VAL A 426 -20.70 -3.37 -11.51
C VAL A 426 -21.74 -2.94 -12.54
N LYS A 427 -21.34 -2.11 -13.50
CA LYS A 427 -22.24 -1.59 -14.54
C LYS A 427 -22.86 -2.70 -15.41
N ASN A 428 -22.07 -3.72 -15.74
CA ASN A 428 -22.51 -4.86 -16.56
C ASN A 428 -22.32 -6.14 -15.72
N PRO A 429 -23.32 -6.53 -14.91
CA PRO A 429 -23.20 -7.71 -14.06
C PRO A 429 -23.06 -8.99 -14.89
N VAL A 430 -22.33 -9.96 -14.34
CA VAL A 430 -22.11 -11.27 -14.97
C VAL A 430 -22.65 -12.40 -14.11
N ALA A 431 -23.12 -13.47 -14.74
CA ALA A 431 -23.54 -14.69 -14.04
C ALA A 431 -22.32 -15.38 -13.39
N PRO A 432 -22.53 -16.14 -12.28
CA PRO A 432 -21.46 -16.94 -11.71
C PRO A 432 -21.10 -18.09 -12.64
N THR A 433 -19.81 -18.41 -12.70
CA THR A 433 -19.27 -19.56 -13.46
C THR A 433 -18.44 -20.50 -12.58
N GLY A 434 -18.10 -20.07 -11.36
CA GLY A 434 -17.34 -20.82 -10.38
C GLY A 434 -18.05 -22.09 -9.88
N PRO A 435 -17.32 -22.97 -9.18
CA PRO A 435 -17.93 -24.08 -8.45
C PRO A 435 -18.80 -23.54 -7.30
N GLU A 436 -19.77 -24.34 -6.85
CA GLU A 436 -20.55 -24.01 -5.65
C GLU A 436 -19.63 -23.85 -4.44
N ILE A 437 -19.93 -22.88 -3.57
CA ILE A 437 -19.13 -22.61 -2.39
C ILE A 437 -19.61 -23.52 -1.25
N PRO A 438 -18.73 -24.34 -0.66
CA PRO A 438 -19.11 -25.20 0.47
C PRO A 438 -19.54 -24.41 1.70
N ASP A 439 -20.27 -25.08 2.59
CA ASP A 439 -20.64 -24.58 3.92
C ASP A 439 -19.39 -24.19 4.73
N GLY A 440 -19.40 -22.99 5.30
CA GLY A 440 -18.25 -22.44 6.01
C GLY A 440 -17.11 -21.98 5.10
N HIS A 441 -17.30 -21.94 3.77
CA HIS A 441 -16.32 -21.44 2.78
C HIS A 441 -16.74 -20.15 2.05
N GLU A 442 -17.79 -19.48 2.54
CA GLU A 442 -18.32 -18.19 2.08
C GLU A 442 -17.25 -17.09 2.11
N MET A 443 -17.42 -16.03 1.33
CA MET A 443 -16.55 -14.86 1.51
C MET A 443 -16.67 -14.32 2.94
N THR A 444 -15.53 -13.98 3.53
CA THR A 444 -15.43 -13.25 4.80
C THR A 444 -14.66 -11.96 4.52
N PRO A 445 -15.33 -10.92 4.00
CA PRO A 445 -14.66 -9.71 3.54
C PRO A 445 -13.99 -8.95 4.69
N TYR A 446 -14.56 -9.04 5.89
CA TYR A 446 -14.12 -8.36 7.10
C TYR A 446 -13.35 -9.35 7.99
N ILE A 447 -12.06 -9.13 8.15
CA ILE A 447 -11.13 -10.05 8.79
C ILE A 447 -10.62 -9.41 10.07
N ASP A 448 -10.90 -10.05 11.21
CA ASP A 448 -10.36 -9.63 12.50
C ASP A 448 -8.85 -9.90 12.54
N THR A 449 -8.09 -8.83 12.34
CA THR A 449 -6.63 -8.89 12.20
C THR A 449 -5.92 -8.50 13.51
N SER A 450 -6.68 -8.42 14.61
CA SER A 450 -6.17 -8.08 15.93
C SER A 450 -5.04 -9.02 16.35
N THR A 451 -4.06 -8.46 17.05
CA THR A 451 -2.91 -9.14 17.63
C THR A 451 -2.88 -8.85 19.14
N PRO A 452 -2.26 -9.72 19.97
CA PRO A 452 -2.20 -9.52 21.42
C PRO A 452 -1.43 -8.27 21.84
N TYR A 453 -0.49 -7.79 21.02
CA TYR A 453 0.34 -6.63 21.30
C TYR A 453 0.52 -5.79 20.02
N PRO A 454 0.79 -4.48 20.14
CA PRO A 454 1.19 -3.66 19.00
C PRO A 454 2.42 -4.22 18.30
N VAL A 455 2.44 -4.12 16.98
CA VAL A 455 3.50 -4.63 16.13
C VAL A 455 4.31 -3.47 15.53
N PRO A 456 5.59 -3.68 15.19
CA PRO A 456 6.39 -2.68 14.51
C PRO A 456 5.84 -2.34 13.13
N MET A 457 5.83 -1.04 12.81
CA MET A 457 5.33 -0.53 11.53
C MET A 457 6.21 0.60 11.00
N ALA A 458 6.26 0.77 9.69
CA ALA A 458 6.92 1.92 9.06
C ALA A 458 6.12 2.48 7.89
N LEU A 459 6.19 3.80 7.70
CA LEU A 459 5.62 4.50 6.56
C LEU A 459 6.64 4.48 5.42
N VAL A 460 6.35 3.71 4.36
CA VAL A 460 7.22 3.51 3.20
C VAL A 460 6.53 4.03 1.94
N SER A 461 6.39 5.34 1.92
CA SER A 461 5.59 6.10 0.95
C SER A 461 6.50 6.87 -0.02
N ARG A 462 5.90 7.61 -0.96
CA ARG A 462 6.66 8.48 -1.87
C ARG A 462 5.89 9.72 -2.33
N PRO A 463 6.57 10.85 -2.62
CA PRO A 463 5.93 12.06 -3.11
C PRO A 463 5.57 11.95 -4.60
N PRO A 464 4.69 12.85 -5.10
CA PRO A 464 4.39 12.90 -6.53
C PRO A 464 5.58 13.50 -7.30
N TYR A 465 5.86 12.94 -8.47
CA TYR A 465 6.92 13.36 -9.37
C TYR A 465 6.38 13.57 -10.79
N GLY A 466 6.29 14.84 -11.19
CA GLY A 466 5.61 15.26 -12.42
C GLY A 466 6.46 15.20 -13.69
N SER A 467 7.78 15.03 -13.59
CA SER A 467 8.64 14.99 -14.77
C SER A 467 8.39 13.73 -15.59
N VAL A 468 8.51 13.84 -16.92
CA VAL A 468 8.29 12.75 -17.89
C VAL A 468 9.45 11.74 -17.96
N ASP A 469 10.31 11.69 -16.94
CA ASP A 469 11.46 10.79 -16.86
C ASP A 469 11.30 9.81 -15.69
N SER A 470 11.97 8.65 -15.75
CA SER A 470 11.91 7.63 -14.69
C SER A 470 13.05 7.78 -13.67
N LYS A 471 13.49 9.01 -13.37
CA LYS A 471 14.69 9.25 -12.56
C LYS A 471 14.43 9.32 -11.06
N ASN A 472 13.18 9.44 -10.61
CA ASN A 472 12.82 9.46 -9.20
C ASN A 472 12.51 8.05 -8.66
N ALA A 473 13.50 7.17 -8.72
CA ALA A 473 13.34 5.76 -8.34
C ALA A 473 13.83 5.46 -6.90
N PHE A 474 14.78 6.24 -6.39
CA PHE A 474 15.38 6.04 -5.07
C PHE A 474 14.58 6.79 -4.01
N VAL A 475 13.49 6.15 -3.57
CA VAL A 475 12.54 6.67 -2.56
C VAL A 475 12.20 5.56 -1.57
N PRO A 476 11.77 5.90 -0.34
CA PRO A 476 11.47 4.93 0.72
C PRO A 476 10.58 3.76 0.30
N GLN A 477 9.51 4.03 -0.46
CA GLN A 477 8.64 3.00 -1.01
C GLN A 477 9.40 1.93 -1.81
N ASN A 478 10.09 2.36 -2.87
CA ASN A 478 10.73 1.45 -3.81
C ASN A 478 11.87 0.68 -3.12
N GLU A 479 12.64 1.35 -2.25
CA GLU A 479 13.71 0.68 -1.52
C GLU A 479 13.19 -0.30 -0.46
N ALA A 480 12.05 -0.04 0.17
CA ALA A 480 11.43 -1.03 1.05
C ALA A 480 11.07 -2.30 0.27
N TRP A 481 10.36 -2.18 -0.86
CA TRP A 481 10.02 -3.33 -1.71
C TRP A 481 11.25 -4.06 -2.23
N LEU A 482 12.22 -3.33 -2.80
CA LEU A 482 13.44 -3.94 -3.34
C LEU A 482 14.27 -4.58 -2.23
N SER A 483 14.37 -3.96 -1.05
CA SER A 483 15.14 -4.52 0.06
C SER A 483 14.50 -5.80 0.59
N LEU A 484 13.17 -5.85 0.74
CA LEU A 484 12.48 -7.08 1.11
C LEU A 484 12.72 -8.20 0.08
N ILE A 485 12.58 -7.91 -1.22
CA ILE A 485 12.83 -8.90 -2.28
C ILE A 485 14.30 -9.36 -2.32
N ARG A 486 15.25 -8.43 -2.12
CA ARG A 486 16.70 -8.74 -2.07
C ARG A 486 17.06 -9.64 -0.89
N ASN A 487 16.37 -9.50 0.24
CA ASN A 487 16.67 -10.22 1.48
C ASN A 487 15.72 -11.38 1.78
N ALA A 488 14.72 -11.62 0.93
CA ALA A 488 13.84 -12.78 1.03
C ALA A 488 14.65 -14.08 1.03
N THR A 489 14.23 -15.02 1.88
CA THR A 489 14.90 -16.30 2.08
C THR A 489 14.05 -17.51 1.73
N ARG A 490 12.72 -17.35 1.70
CA ARG A 490 11.77 -18.44 1.48
C ARG A 490 10.77 -18.13 0.39
N ASP A 491 9.97 -17.07 0.56
CA ASP A 491 8.85 -16.78 -0.34
C ASP A 491 8.54 -15.29 -0.45
N ILE A 492 8.04 -14.90 -1.62
CA ILE A 492 7.53 -13.56 -1.93
C ILE A 492 6.13 -13.75 -2.52
N PHE A 493 5.14 -13.13 -1.89
CA PHE A 493 3.79 -12.99 -2.43
C PHE A 493 3.51 -11.54 -2.83
N ILE A 494 2.95 -11.32 -4.02
CA ILE A 494 2.50 -10.00 -4.49
C ILE A 494 1.07 -10.11 -5.02
N GLN A 495 0.19 -9.18 -4.64
CA GLN A 495 -1.06 -8.93 -5.37
C GLN A 495 -1.14 -7.45 -5.71
N THR A 496 -1.35 -7.17 -6.99
CA THR A 496 -1.32 -5.82 -7.60
C THR A 496 -2.17 -5.86 -8.86
N PRO A 497 -2.87 -4.78 -9.27
CA PRO A 497 -3.54 -4.77 -10.56
C PRO A 497 -2.55 -4.98 -11.72
N ASP A 498 -1.45 -4.23 -11.69
CA ASP A 498 -0.39 -4.24 -12.69
C ASP A 498 0.99 -4.46 -12.06
N LEU A 499 1.85 -5.22 -12.75
CA LEU A 499 3.22 -5.54 -12.37
C LEU A 499 4.13 -5.44 -13.60
N ASN A 500 4.74 -4.29 -13.80
CA ASN A 500 5.63 -4.05 -14.94
C ASN A 500 6.81 -3.11 -14.64
N ALA A 501 6.99 -2.73 -13.38
CA ALA A 501 8.03 -1.77 -13.01
C ALA A 501 9.44 -2.28 -13.35
N ALA A 502 10.19 -1.50 -14.13
CA ALA A 502 11.53 -1.88 -14.61
C ALA A 502 12.52 -2.30 -13.51
N PRO A 503 12.55 -1.69 -12.30
CA PRO A 503 13.46 -2.13 -11.23
C PRO A 503 13.01 -3.44 -10.54
N LEU A 504 11.71 -3.75 -10.59
CA LEU A 504 11.14 -4.91 -9.92
C LEU A 504 11.47 -6.22 -10.64
N ILE A 505 11.31 -6.25 -11.96
CA ILE A 505 11.52 -7.45 -12.79
C ILE A 505 12.89 -8.12 -12.54
N PRO A 506 14.04 -7.42 -12.62
CA PRO A 506 15.32 -8.03 -12.32
C PRO A 506 15.45 -8.44 -10.83
N ALA A 507 14.84 -7.70 -9.90
CA ALA A 507 14.90 -8.06 -8.47
C ALA A 507 14.18 -9.39 -8.20
N LEU A 508 13.03 -9.64 -8.84
CA LEU A 508 12.33 -10.92 -8.77
C LEU A 508 13.13 -12.05 -9.42
N ALA A 509 13.76 -11.80 -10.58
CA ALA A 509 14.62 -12.78 -11.23
C ALA A 509 15.79 -13.20 -10.32
N GLU A 510 16.42 -12.24 -9.64
CA GLU A 510 17.50 -12.52 -8.70
C GLU A 510 17.02 -13.26 -7.45
N ALA A 511 15.79 -13.03 -6.97
CA ALA A 511 15.21 -13.83 -5.89
C ALA A 511 15.02 -15.29 -6.30
N LEU A 512 14.46 -15.52 -7.50
CA LEU A 512 14.26 -16.87 -8.05
C LEU A 512 15.58 -17.62 -8.23
N LYS A 513 16.64 -16.95 -8.73
CA LYS A 513 18.00 -17.51 -8.84
C LYS A 513 18.62 -17.90 -7.50
N ARG A 514 18.20 -17.26 -6.41
CA ARG A 514 18.61 -17.64 -5.04
C ARG A 514 17.80 -18.81 -4.46
N GLY A 515 16.80 -19.31 -5.18
CA GLY A 515 15.91 -20.38 -4.71
C GLY A 515 14.69 -19.90 -3.94
N VAL A 516 14.36 -18.60 -3.99
CA VAL A 516 13.18 -18.03 -3.33
C VAL A 516 11.95 -18.25 -4.21
N GLU A 517 10.85 -18.71 -3.62
CA GLU A 517 9.56 -18.83 -4.30
C GLU A 517 8.94 -17.46 -4.57
N VAL A 518 8.49 -17.21 -5.80
CA VAL A 518 7.76 -15.97 -6.14
C VAL A 518 6.37 -16.34 -6.64
N THR A 519 5.35 -15.89 -5.91
CA THR A 519 3.95 -15.97 -6.35
C THR A 519 3.40 -14.57 -6.53
N TYR A 520 2.80 -14.27 -7.67
CA TYR A 520 2.07 -13.02 -7.82
C TYR A 520 0.74 -13.16 -8.55
N TYR A 521 -0.24 -12.37 -8.07
CA TYR A 521 -1.59 -12.26 -8.60
C TYR A 521 -1.74 -10.89 -9.25
N VAL A 522 -2.01 -10.87 -10.55
CA VAL A 522 -2.22 -9.68 -11.36
C VAL A 522 -3.59 -9.72 -12.02
N CYS A 523 -4.02 -8.61 -12.59
CA CYS A 523 -5.27 -8.57 -13.32
C CYS A 523 -5.07 -8.88 -14.79
N PHE A 524 -6.02 -9.62 -15.36
CA PHE A 524 -6.01 -9.90 -16.78
C PHE A 524 -6.43 -8.65 -17.57
N GLY A 525 -5.49 -8.07 -18.31
CA GLY A 525 -5.74 -6.93 -19.20
C GLY A 525 -5.94 -5.57 -18.55
N TYR A 526 -5.51 -5.39 -17.29
CA TYR A 526 -5.74 -4.14 -16.57
C TYR A 526 -4.90 -3.02 -17.16
N ASN A 527 -5.56 -1.92 -17.50
CA ASN A 527 -4.92 -0.74 -18.10
C ASN A 527 -4.02 -0.98 -19.33
N ASP A 528 -4.04 -2.15 -19.98
CA ASP A 528 -3.09 -2.51 -21.04
C ASP A 528 -2.88 -1.42 -22.09
N ALA A 529 -3.94 -0.73 -22.51
CA ALA A 529 -3.83 0.35 -23.50
C ALA A 529 -2.90 1.49 -23.05
N GLY A 530 -2.87 1.79 -21.74
CA GLY A 530 -1.91 2.71 -21.13
C GLY A 530 -0.53 2.09 -20.93
N GLU A 531 -0.47 0.81 -20.52
CA GLU A 531 0.79 0.13 -20.22
C GLU A 531 1.65 -0.16 -21.46
N VAL A 532 1.05 -0.27 -22.65
CA VAL A 532 1.78 -0.40 -23.92
C VAL A 532 2.36 0.92 -24.46
N ILE A 533 2.09 2.05 -23.79
CA ILE A 533 2.70 3.33 -24.16
C ILE A 533 4.22 3.24 -23.91
N PRO A 534 5.08 3.71 -24.85
CA PRO A 534 6.53 3.68 -24.67
C PRO A 534 6.96 4.29 -23.32
N GLY A 535 7.72 3.51 -22.57
CA GLY A 535 8.21 3.89 -21.24
C GLY A 535 7.32 3.48 -20.06
N GLN A 536 6.16 2.83 -20.28
CA GLN A 536 5.28 2.34 -19.21
C GLN A 536 5.52 0.89 -18.77
N GLY A 537 6.46 0.18 -19.39
CA GLY A 537 6.87 -1.17 -18.96
C GLY A 537 6.14 -2.33 -19.64
N GLY A 538 4.99 -2.08 -20.29
CA GLY A 538 4.21 -3.10 -21.02
C GLY A 538 3.14 -3.78 -20.17
N THR A 539 2.32 -4.63 -20.78
CA THR A 539 1.24 -5.36 -20.06
C THR A 539 1.79 -6.38 -19.05
N ASN A 540 0.91 -6.93 -18.22
CA ASN A 540 1.28 -7.97 -17.25
C ASN A 540 1.90 -9.22 -17.93
N GLU A 541 1.42 -9.61 -19.11
CA GLU A 541 1.97 -10.73 -19.88
C GLU A 541 3.35 -10.39 -20.47
N GLN A 542 3.54 -9.16 -20.93
CA GLN A 542 4.85 -8.69 -21.41
C GLN A 542 5.89 -8.65 -20.28
N ALA A 543 5.47 -8.22 -19.09
CA ALA A 543 6.30 -8.24 -17.89
C ALA A 543 6.63 -9.67 -17.44
N ALA A 544 5.65 -10.58 -17.48
CA ALA A 544 5.85 -12.00 -17.20
C ALA A 544 6.90 -12.63 -18.13
N ARG A 545 6.81 -12.37 -19.44
CA ARG A 545 7.81 -12.84 -20.42
C ARG A 545 9.17 -12.20 -20.21
N SER A 546 9.21 -10.92 -19.87
CA SER A 546 10.45 -10.23 -19.54
C SER A 546 11.13 -10.89 -18.35
N LEU A 547 10.39 -11.20 -17.28
CA LEU A 547 10.90 -11.95 -16.13
C LEU A 547 11.40 -13.35 -16.52
N LEU A 548 10.60 -14.10 -17.29
CA LEU A 548 10.97 -15.45 -17.76
C LEU A 548 12.22 -15.46 -18.64
N SER A 549 12.45 -14.40 -19.43
CA SER A 549 13.64 -14.25 -20.28
C SER A 549 14.94 -14.06 -19.48
N LEU A 550 14.85 -13.62 -18.22
CA LEU A 550 15.98 -13.47 -17.31
C LEU A 550 16.34 -14.76 -16.57
N LEU A 551 15.55 -15.83 -16.77
CA LEU A 551 15.72 -17.14 -16.15
C LEU A 551 16.13 -18.18 -17.19
N PRO A 552 17.01 -19.13 -16.84
CA PRO A 552 17.36 -20.23 -17.74
C PRO A 552 16.10 -21.03 -18.15
N GLU A 553 16.01 -21.40 -19.43
CA GLU A 553 14.80 -22.01 -20.00
C GLU A 553 14.39 -23.32 -19.30
N ASP A 554 15.38 -24.17 -19.00
CA ASP A 554 15.23 -25.43 -18.28
C ASP A 554 15.68 -25.34 -16.80
N GLY A 555 15.85 -24.12 -16.30
CA GLY A 555 16.35 -23.86 -14.96
C GLY A 555 15.33 -24.24 -13.86
N PRO A 556 15.78 -24.75 -12.70
CA PRO A 556 14.89 -25.00 -11.56
C PRO A 556 14.17 -23.73 -11.07
N GLU A 557 14.71 -22.54 -11.35
CA GLU A 557 14.16 -21.24 -10.97
C GLU A 557 12.77 -21.00 -11.55
N ARG A 558 12.50 -21.43 -12.79
CA ARG A 558 11.18 -21.27 -13.41
C ARG A 558 10.07 -22.05 -12.69
N LYS A 559 10.41 -23.12 -11.96
CA LYS A 559 9.45 -23.89 -11.14
C LYS A 559 9.04 -23.14 -9.87
N LEU A 560 9.88 -22.20 -9.41
CA LEU A 560 9.63 -21.38 -8.22
C LEU A 560 8.74 -20.17 -8.54
N LEU A 561 8.63 -19.80 -9.82
CA LEU A 561 7.78 -18.71 -10.28
C LEU A 561 6.33 -19.18 -10.48
N ARG A 562 5.38 -18.48 -9.87
CA ARG A 562 3.96 -18.76 -9.93
C ARG A 562 3.18 -17.50 -10.23
N ILE A 563 2.68 -17.40 -11.46
CA ILE A 563 1.96 -16.23 -11.96
C ILE A 563 0.49 -16.58 -12.09
N TYR A 564 -0.39 -15.71 -11.61
CA TYR A 564 -1.83 -15.91 -11.73
C TYR A 564 -2.54 -14.62 -12.15
N ASP A 565 -3.52 -14.79 -13.02
CA ASP A 565 -4.52 -13.77 -13.31
C ASP A 565 -5.68 -13.88 -12.32
N TYR A 566 -6.17 -12.73 -11.85
CA TYR A 566 -7.23 -12.63 -10.85
C TYR A 566 -8.52 -13.32 -11.30
N VAL A 567 -9.07 -14.14 -10.42
CA VAL A 567 -10.37 -14.80 -10.59
C VAL A 567 -11.25 -14.48 -9.40
N GLY A 568 -12.38 -13.81 -9.65
CA GLY A 568 -13.39 -13.52 -8.62
C GLY A 568 -13.89 -14.81 -7.95
N LYS A 569 -14.36 -14.71 -6.71
CA LYS A 569 -14.85 -15.88 -5.94
C LYS A 569 -15.99 -16.62 -6.64
N ASP A 570 -16.73 -15.91 -7.48
CA ASP A 570 -17.87 -16.39 -8.22
C ASP A 570 -17.55 -16.91 -9.63
N GLN A 571 -16.27 -16.93 -10.03
CA GLN A 571 -15.83 -17.30 -11.37
C GLN A 571 -14.88 -18.51 -11.37
N ASP A 572 -14.82 -19.23 -12.48
CA ASP A 572 -13.94 -20.38 -12.76
C ASP A 572 -12.77 -20.03 -13.71
N ARG A 573 -12.65 -18.76 -14.10
CA ARG A 573 -11.63 -18.23 -15.03
C ARG A 573 -11.46 -16.72 -14.86
N PRO A 574 -10.29 -16.15 -15.19
CA PRO A 574 -10.11 -14.71 -15.20
C PRO A 574 -10.98 -14.07 -16.28
N ILE A 575 -11.42 -12.83 -16.02
CA ILE A 575 -12.17 -12.03 -16.96
C ILE A 575 -11.34 -10.80 -17.30
N HIS A 576 -11.09 -10.58 -18.58
CA HIS A 576 -10.30 -9.46 -19.04
C HIS A 576 -10.96 -8.11 -18.66
N GLN A 577 -10.15 -7.14 -18.23
CA GLN A 577 -10.66 -5.84 -17.75
C GLN A 577 -11.42 -5.02 -18.82
N CYS A 578 -11.28 -5.36 -20.10
CA CYS A 578 -12.11 -4.73 -21.15
C CYS A 578 -13.62 -4.96 -20.93
N PHE A 579 -14.01 -6.05 -20.25
CA PHE A 579 -15.39 -6.36 -19.90
C PHE A 579 -15.87 -5.68 -18.62
N ARG A 580 -14.95 -5.23 -17.75
CA ARG A 580 -15.25 -4.50 -16.50
C ARG A 580 -16.18 -5.26 -15.55
N ALA A 581 -15.99 -6.57 -15.47
CA ALA A 581 -16.84 -7.44 -14.67
C ALA A 581 -16.15 -7.87 -13.37
N ARG A 582 -14.86 -8.24 -13.41
CA ARG A 582 -14.08 -8.68 -12.24
C ARG A 582 -12.65 -8.21 -12.38
N CYS A 583 -12.14 -7.48 -11.39
CA CYS A 583 -10.74 -7.10 -11.30
C CYS A 583 -10.24 -7.19 -9.86
N CYS A 584 -8.96 -7.45 -9.71
CA CYS A 584 -8.16 -7.12 -8.55
C CYS A 584 -7.76 -5.64 -8.56
N HIS A 585 -7.63 -5.04 -7.39
CA HIS A 585 -6.99 -3.75 -7.21
C HIS A 585 -6.39 -3.64 -5.81
N VAL A 586 -6.12 -4.78 -5.18
CA VAL A 586 -5.32 -4.91 -3.96
C VAL A 586 -3.86 -4.53 -4.28
N LYS A 587 -3.17 -3.87 -3.34
CA LYS A 587 -1.72 -3.61 -3.41
C LYS A 587 -1.07 -4.16 -2.15
N LEU A 588 -0.50 -5.35 -2.29
CA LEU A 588 0.03 -6.13 -1.18
C LEU A 588 1.32 -6.83 -1.62
N LEU A 589 2.36 -6.71 -0.81
CA LEU A 589 3.58 -7.52 -0.88
C LEU A 589 3.79 -8.18 0.48
N ILE A 590 4.07 -9.48 0.52
CA ILE A 590 4.42 -10.22 1.74
C ILE A 590 5.70 -11.00 1.46
N VAL A 591 6.68 -10.90 2.36
CA VAL A 591 7.95 -11.60 2.24
C VAL A 591 8.20 -12.46 3.47
N ASP A 592 8.62 -13.70 3.20
CA ASP A 592 8.89 -14.76 4.17
C ASP A 592 7.74 -14.98 5.18
N GLY A 593 6.51 -14.64 4.77
CA GLY A 593 5.30 -14.70 5.57
C GLY A 593 5.33 -13.85 6.85
N CYS A 594 6.27 -12.91 7.01
CA CYS A 594 6.46 -12.17 8.25
C CYS A 594 6.48 -10.64 8.09
N VAL A 595 6.94 -10.12 6.95
CA VAL A 595 6.91 -8.68 6.67
C VAL A 595 6.00 -8.41 5.49
N GLY A 596 5.01 -7.56 5.71
CA GLY A 596 4.04 -7.17 4.68
C GLY A 596 4.10 -5.67 4.38
N VAL A 597 3.84 -5.29 3.13
CA VAL A 597 3.63 -3.89 2.70
C VAL A 597 2.26 -3.78 2.04
N GLN A 598 1.40 -2.94 2.59
CA GLN A 598 0.06 -2.67 2.09
C GLN A 598 -0.15 -1.16 1.94
N GLY A 599 -0.85 -0.76 0.87
CA GLY A 599 -1.13 0.66 0.64
C GLY A 599 -1.81 0.94 -0.69
N SER A 600 -1.42 2.04 -1.30
CA SER A 600 -1.99 2.52 -2.56
C SER A 600 -1.15 2.24 -3.80
N GLY A 601 0.16 1.97 -3.65
CA GLY A 601 1.10 1.87 -4.77
C GLY A 601 1.04 0.53 -5.51
N ASN A 602 0.77 0.57 -6.82
CA ASN A 602 0.87 -0.61 -7.68
C ASN A 602 2.34 -1.01 -7.88
N GLN A 603 2.55 -2.19 -8.46
CA GLN A 603 3.87 -2.62 -8.94
C GLN A 603 4.13 -2.22 -10.40
N ASP A 604 3.53 -1.11 -10.84
CA ASP A 604 3.63 -0.56 -12.20
C ASP A 604 4.57 0.64 -12.30
N THR A 605 4.91 1.03 -13.53
CA THR A 605 5.78 2.19 -13.81
C THR A 605 5.24 3.48 -13.17
N GLN A 606 3.93 3.74 -13.29
CA GLN A 606 3.33 4.96 -12.79
C GLN A 606 3.51 5.13 -11.26
N SER A 607 3.27 4.06 -10.49
CA SER A 607 3.39 4.04 -9.03
C SER A 607 4.85 4.06 -8.57
N TRP A 608 5.77 3.48 -9.35
CA TRP A 608 7.20 3.46 -9.03
C TRP A 608 7.91 4.79 -9.31
N PHE A 609 7.45 5.57 -10.30
CA PHE A 609 8.17 6.77 -10.75
C PHE A 609 7.42 8.08 -10.65
N HIS A 610 6.08 8.11 -10.65
CA HIS A 610 5.32 9.36 -10.73
C HIS A 610 4.27 9.64 -9.64
N SER A 611 3.45 8.66 -9.28
CA SER A 611 2.35 8.87 -8.32
C SER A 611 2.82 9.15 -6.90
N GLN A 612 2.10 10.03 -6.18
CA GLN A 612 2.19 10.07 -4.73
C GLN A 612 1.48 8.85 -4.15
N GLU A 613 2.16 8.10 -3.29
CA GLU A 613 1.60 6.89 -2.70
C GLU A 613 1.74 6.92 -1.17
N MET A 614 0.88 6.15 -0.50
CA MET A 614 0.96 5.87 0.93
C MET A 614 1.04 4.36 1.13
N ASN A 615 2.04 3.87 1.84
CA ASN A 615 2.10 2.45 2.25
C ASN A 615 2.57 2.29 3.69
N ILE A 616 2.03 1.28 4.35
CA ILE A 616 2.50 0.77 5.64
C ILE A 616 3.30 -0.51 5.40
N MET A 617 4.48 -0.60 6.01
CA MET A 617 5.22 -1.84 6.19
C MET A 617 4.95 -2.35 7.61
N VAL A 618 4.57 -3.61 7.75
CA VAL A 618 4.16 -4.24 9.01
C VAL A 618 5.02 -5.48 9.26
N ASP A 619 5.57 -5.59 10.45
CA ASP A 619 6.36 -6.77 10.88
C ASP A 619 5.53 -7.66 11.80
N SER A 620 4.85 -8.63 11.22
CA SER A 620 4.02 -9.57 11.96
C SER A 620 3.63 -10.77 11.09
N ALA A 621 4.11 -11.95 11.47
CA ALA A 621 3.70 -13.21 10.85
C ALA A 621 2.19 -13.49 10.99
N GLU A 622 1.58 -13.11 12.11
CA GLU A 622 0.14 -13.34 12.33
C GLU A 622 -0.71 -12.51 11.36
N ILE A 623 -0.51 -11.19 11.32
CA ILE A 623 -1.16 -10.29 10.34
C ILE A 623 -0.91 -10.74 8.90
N CYS A 624 0.34 -11.07 8.52
CA CYS A 624 0.65 -11.53 7.17
C CYS A 624 -0.09 -12.84 6.84
N ALA A 625 -0.18 -13.79 7.77
CA ALA A 625 -0.94 -15.02 7.58
C ALA A 625 -2.43 -14.74 7.39
N LYS A 626 -3.03 -13.86 8.21
CA LYS A 626 -4.45 -13.46 8.08
C LYS A 626 -4.72 -12.74 6.76
N TRP A 627 -3.78 -11.90 6.28
CA TRP A 627 -3.87 -11.31 4.96
C TRP A 627 -3.83 -12.37 3.86
N ARG A 628 -2.90 -13.32 3.90
CA ARG A 628 -2.86 -14.43 2.93
C ARG A 628 -4.16 -15.25 2.97
N GLU A 629 -4.65 -15.59 4.16
CA GLU A 629 -5.91 -16.32 4.35
C GLU A 629 -7.10 -15.57 3.74
N GLY A 630 -7.26 -14.28 4.06
CA GLY A 630 -8.30 -13.43 3.49
C GLY A 630 -8.24 -13.30 1.98
N ILE A 631 -7.03 -13.19 1.43
CA ILE A 631 -6.79 -13.17 -0.01
C ILE A 631 -7.25 -14.48 -0.65
N GLU A 632 -6.94 -15.65 -0.07
CA GLU A 632 -7.39 -16.94 -0.62
C GLU A 632 -8.88 -17.21 -0.36
N ARG A 633 -9.44 -16.64 0.70
CA ARG A 633 -10.84 -16.78 1.07
C ARG A 633 -11.77 -16.07 0.08
N ASN A 634 -11.44 -14.84 -0.28
CA ASN A 634 -12.34 -13.91 -0.97
C ASN A 634 -12.21 -13.92 -2.51
N GLN A 635 -11.43 -14.83 -3.09
CA GLN A 635 -11.28 -14.98 -4.54
C GLN A 635 -10.92 -16.42 -4.91
N ASN A 636 -10.98 -16.80 -6.20
CA ASN A 636 -10.59 -18.13 -6.69
C ASN A 636 -9.26 -18.13 -7.47
N THR A 637 -8.50 -17.04 -7.44
CA THR A 637 -7.27 -16.84 -8.21
C THR A 637 -6.30 -18.02 -8.15
N ARG A 638 -6.02 -18.57 -6.96
CA ARG A 638 -5.12 -19.72 -6.78
C ARG A 638 -5.59 -20.98 -7.54
N LEU A 639 -6.90 -21.19 -7.62
CA LEU A 639 -7.53 -22.38 -8.19
C LEU A 639 -7.56 -22.32 -9.71
N PHE A 640 -7.93 -21.16 -10.27
CA PHE A 640 -8.26 -21.03 -11.70
C PHE A 640 -7.40 -20.03 -12.47
N GLY A 641 -6.62 -19.18 -11.79
CA GLY A 641 -5.89 -18.08 -12.40
C GLY A 641 -4.53 -18.44 -12.97
N ARG A 642 -4.05 -19.69 -12.84
CA ARG A 642 -2.66 -20.04 -13.18
C ARG A 642 -2.40 -19.82 -14.67
N VAL A 643 -1.41 -19.00 -15.01
CA VAL A 643 -1.00 -18.78 -16.41
C VAL A 643 -0.11 -19.92 -16.92
N ALA A 644 -0.03 -20.06 -18.24
CA ALA A 644 0.85 -21.01 -18.91
C ALA A 644 2.33 -20.60 -18.82
N ALA A 645 3.22 -21.45 -19.35
CA ALA A 645 4.68 -21.25 -19.26
C ALA A 645 5.19 -19.97 -19.95
N ASP A 646 4.38 -19.37 -20.83
CA ASP A 646 4.66 -18.11 -21.53
C ASP A 646 4.08 -16.87 -20.81
N GLY A 647 3.51 -17.04 -19.62
CA GLY A 647 2.91 -15.95 -18.85
C GLY A 647 1.48 -15.60 -19.24
N VAL A 648 0.86 -16.33 -20.17
CA VAL A 648 -0.51 -16.05 -20.66
C VAL A 648 -1.51 -17.04 -20.07
N TRP A 649 -2.63 -16.56 -19.53
CA TRP A 649 -3.71 -17.45 -19.13
C TRP A 649 -4.40 -18.09 -20.33
N ARG A 650 -4.65 -19.40 -20.24
CA ARG A 650 -5.27 -20.19 -21.30
C ARG A 650 -6.40 -21.05 -20.76
N ASP A 651 -7.45 -21.19 -21.55
CA ASP A 651 -8.58 -22.05 -21.24
C ASP A 651 -8.23 -23.54 -21.33
N GLY A 652 -9.19 -24.41 -21.02
CA GLY A 652 -9.01 -25.87 -21.10
C GLY A 652 -8.72 -26.41 -22.51
N LYS A 653 -8.82 -25.58 -23.56
CA LYS A 653 -8.47 -25.91 -24.95
C LYS A 653 -7.12 -25.30 -25.36
N GLY A 654 -6.42 -24.62 -24.44
CA GLY A 654 -5.14 -23.96 -24.69
C GLY A 654 -5.26 -22.60 -25.39
N GLN A 655 -6.47 -22.07 -25.57
CA GLN A 655 -6.68 -20.75 -26.19
C GLN A 655 -6.50 -19.63 -25.16
N PRO A 656 -5.91 -18.48 -25.53
CA PRO A 656 -5.86 -17.32 -24.65
C PRO A 656 -7.26 -16.90 -24.21
N GLY A 657 -7.35 -16.33 -23.00
CA GLY A 657 -8.61 -15.79 -22.50
C GLY A 657 -9.19 -14.71 -23.42
N GLU A 658 -10.52 -14.62 -23.45
CA GLU A 658 -11.22 -13.62 -24.25
C GLU A 658 -10.77 -12.20 -23.87
N GLY A 659 -10.55 -11.34 -24.87
CA GLY A 659 -10.08 -9.97 -24.67
C GLY A 659 -8.56 -9.80 -24.72
N TYR A 660 -7.79 -10.90 -24.64
CA TYR A 660 -6.33 -10.86 -24.77
C TYR A 660 -5.89 -10.12 -26.04
N MET A 661 -5.02 -9.13 -25.90
CA MET A 661 -4.63 -8.25 -27.00
C MET A 661 -3.38 -8.72 -27.77
N GLY A 662 -2.77 -9.83 -27.37
CA GLY A 662 -1.49 -10.24 -27.93
C GLY A 662 -0.36 -9.31 -27.51
N ASP A 663 0.72 -9.33 -28.29
CA ASP A 663 1.85 -8.41 -28.14
C ASP A 663 1.81 -7.37 -29.26
N PRO A 664 1.03 -6.28 -29.13
CA PRO A 664 1.04 -5.23 -30.14
C PRO A 664 2.45 -4.64 -30.24
N GLY A 665 2.99 -4.54 -31.45
CA GLY A 665 4.29 -3.93 -31.70
C GLY A 665 4.29 -2.44 -31.30
N SER A 666 5.48 -1.83 -31.18
CA SER A 666 5.64 -0.44 -30.70
C SER A 666 4.80 0.62 -31.45
N VAL A 667 4.58 0.43 -32.75
CA VAL A 667 3.73 1.33 -33.58
C VAL A 667 2.24 1.14 -33.27
N GLU A 668 1.81 -0.10 -33.10
CA GLU A 668 0.41 -0.44 -32.76
C GLU A 668 0.08 -0.05 -31.32
N GLY A 669 1.04 -0.21 -30.39
CA GLY A 669 0.95 0.24 -29.01
C GLY A 669 0.78 1.77 -28.91
N LEU A 670 1.49 2.54 -29.73
CA LEU A 670 1.32 4.00 -29.79
C LEU A 670 -0.10 4.40 -30.24
N ILE A 671 -0.62 3.75 -31.28
CA ILE A 671 -1.97 4.04 -31.81
C ILE A 671 -3.05 3.66 -30.79
N LYS A 672 -2.94 2.46 -30.20
CA LYS A 672 -3.86 2.00 -29.14
C LYS A 672 -3.76 2.86 -27.88
N GLY A 673 -2.57 3.30 -27.51
CA GLY A 673 -2.32 4.16 -26.35
C GLY A 673 -2.88 5.57 -26.51
N VAL A 674 -2.72 6.19 -27.68
CA VAL A 674 -3.36 7.48 -28.00
C VAL A 674 -4.89 7.37 -27.94
N TRP A 675 -5.46 6.29 -28.48
CA TRP A 675 -6.90 6.03 -28.41
C TRP A 675 -7.39 5.76 -26.98
N GLY A 676 -6.58 5.05 -26.18
CA GLY A 676 -6.82 4.80 -24.76
C GLY A 676 -6.83 6.09 -23.93
N MET A 677 -5.83 6.95 -24.14
CA MET A 677 -5.77 8.29 -23.51
C MET A 677 -6.96 9.15 -23.91
N TYR A 678 -7.33 9.18 -25.19
CA TYR A 678 -8.51 9.91 -25.67
C TYR A 678 -9.81 9.46 -24.96
N LYS A 679 -10.03 8.13 -24.87
CA LYS A 679 -11.16 7.55 -24.11
C LYS A 679 -11.10 7.82 -22.61
N LYS A 680 -9.91 8.00 -22.03
CA LYS A 680 -9.72 8.35 -20.61
C LYS A 680 -10.05 9.83 -20.38
N MET A 681 -9.69 10.71 -21.32
CA MET A 681 -10.00 12.15 -21.27
C MET A 681 -11.48 12.46 -21.53
N GLU A 682 -12.20 11.68 -22.36
CA GLU A 682 -13.67 11.82 -22.50
C GLU A 682 -14.46 11.43 -21.24
N ARG A 683 -13.81 10.77 -20.27
CA ARG A 683 -14.43 10.24 -19.04
C ARG A 683 -14.04 11.00 -17.76
N ALA A 684 -13.02 11.85 -17.84
CA ALA A 684 -12.64 12.79 -16.78
C ALA A 684 -13.43 14.09 -16.93
#